data_AF-A0AAE3YLB9-F1
#
_entry.id   AF-A0AAE3YLB9-F1
#
_cell.length_a   1.000
_cell.length_b   1.000
_cell.length_c   1.000
_cell.angle_alpha   90.00
_cell.angle_beta   90.00
_cell.angle_gamma   90.00
#
_symmetry.space_group_name_H-M   'P 1'
#
loop_
_entity.id
_entity.type
_entity.pdbx_description
1 polymer ?
#
loop_
_entity_poly.entity_id
_entity_poly.type
_entity_poly.pdbx_seq_one_letter_code
_entity_poly.pdbx_strand_id
1 'polypeptide(L)'
;MIDLTGDGRADIVGFGEDGVHTALATGGGGFAAPRRALAEFGYAAGWRVDRHPRLFADVTGDGRPDLVAFGDDGVAVARGNGDGTFAPSRLVVPDLGYTAGGWRVERNPRFAVDLTGDGRADLVGFGDDGVVTALGNGDGTFTAPRLVLADLAVEAGGWTVERHPRFVTDLTGDGRADIVGFGNEGVVVAQGNGDGTFAPPKLVLPAFGFDAGGWRTTRHVRLLADVTGDGRPDIVGFGEDGVWVALNDGAGGFGPARRVLDDFAIGAGGWLPDRHPRLLADVTGDGRADVVGFGDTGVRIARSNGDGTFAAPVLALTGFGYRAGEWRTDRHPRFAVDLTGDRRADLAGSGEDGVWTAPNAGDGTFRSVRVRRDAWDLPVWDPALLSYARAVRAMQSRPISDPTSWAYQAAMHGRSGSTPSGADWNLCQHGSWHFLPWHRGYLYFFEQIVRAEVIRQGGPADWALPYWDYSTPARAALPPAFRERTLPDGTPNPLFVAQRAAGLNAGGRLPASATGSATAMRTTVFTPDFGGGRTGPQHFFNAYGELEFTPHNDVHSLIGGLMGDPNQAALDPIFWLHHANVDRLWTVWLRQGGGRADPADAAWRNQSWAFRDASGNRVTITTGAMLDPGRDLGYVYQDGVGAPAALESMATFAAVPAAEPELVGASDRPVDLAGRATAVDVPVDARAATESAGAPRALLNLEDIVADANPELVYEVFVRPLGAPRAVPHYVGNVSFFGIEHNGPRGDTPHGFRRTFDISDWVAAQGAAVPGAAVSFRPVALAAPEQDGEPAVPPVRVGRVSIFYAQ
;
A
#
# COMPACT_ATOMS: atom_id res chain seq x y z
N MET A 1 12.48 -6.73 -12.25
CA MET A 1 12.04 -6.08 -11.01
C MET A 1 13.10 -6.35 -9.97
N ILE A 2 13.49 -5.34 -9.19
CA ILE A 2 14.59 -5.41 -8.22
C ILE A 2 14.41 -4.29 -7.18
N ASP A 3 14.79 -4.51 -5.93
CA ASP A 3 14.75 -3.47 -4.89
C ASP A 3 15.87 -2.45 -5.11
N LEU A 4 15.52 -1.28 -5.67
CA LEU A 4 16.47 -0.21 -5.93
C LEU A 4 16.66 0.72 -4.73
N THR A 5 15.88 0.55 -3.65
CA THR A 5 15.87 1.47 -2.52
C THR A 5 16.38 0.84 -1.22
N GLY A 6 16.51 -0.48 -1.18
CA GLY A 6 16.87 -1.26 0.00
C GLY A 6 15.74 -1.35 1.02
N ASP A 7 14.48 -1.15 0.59
CA ASP A 7 13.30 -1.17 1.47
C ASP A 7 12.65 -2.55 1.59
N GLY A 8 13.23 -3.56 0.92
CA GLY A 8 12.76 -4.94 0.86
C GLY A 8 11.70 -5.19 -0.20
N ARG A 9 11.33 -4.21 -1.02
CA ARG A 9 10.30 -4.32 -2.06
C ARG A 9 10.91 -4.22 -3.44
N ALA A 10 10.54 -5.11 -4.34
CA ALA A 10 11.03 -5.06 -5.71
C ALA A 10 10.36 -3.93 -6.51
N ASP A 11 11.19 -3.04 -7.07
CA ASP A 11 10.79 -1.96 -7.95
C ASP A 11 10.75 -2.41 -9.43
N ILE A 12 10.08 -1.62 -10.27
CA ILE A 12 10.10 -1.83 -11.72
C ILE A 12 11.27 -1.05 -12.31
N VAL A 13 12.01 -1.72 -13.20
CA VAL A 13 12.94 -1.06 -14.12
C VAL A 13 12.57 -1.42 -15.55
N GLY A 14 12.30 -0.39 -16.35
CA GLY A 14 11.98 -0.50 -17.77
C GLY A 14 13.05 0.18 -18.62
N PHE A 15 13.46 -0.48 -19.70
CA PHE A 15 14.36 0.11 -20.70
C PHE A 15 13.54 0.59 -21.89
N GLY A 16 13.21 1.88 -21.89
CA GLY A 16 12.33 2.51 -22.86
C GLY A 16 13.05 3.07 -24.10
N GLU A 17 12.34 3.89 -24.85
CA GLU A 17 12.87 4.55 -26.04
C GLU A 17 13.96 5.57 -25.68
N ASP A 18 13.70 6.42 -24.68
CA ASP A 18 14.52 7.56 -24.29
C ASP A 18 15.41 7.32 -23.05
N GLY A 19 15.49 6.08 -22.54
CA GLY A 19 16.40 5.71 -21.47
C GLY A 19 15.86 4.64 -20.51
N VAL A 20 16.39 4.63 -19.29
CA VAL A 20 15.95 3.78 -18.18
C VAL A 20 14.87 4.49 -17.38
N HIS A 21 13.74 3.83 -17.16
CA HIS A 21 12.63 4.30 -16.35
C HIS A 21 12.47 3.40 -15.12
N THR A 22 12.17 4.01 -13.99
CA THR A 22 11.90 3.30 -12.73
C THR A 22 10.54 3.67 -12.18
N ALA A 23 9.86 2.70 -11.57
CA ALA A 23 8.64 2.92 -10.80
C ALA A 23 8.81 2.21 -9.45
N LEU A 24 8.83 3.01 -8.38
CA LEU A 24 9.12 2.51 -7.04
C LEU A 24 7.90 1.84 -6.41
N ALA A 25 8.08 0.74 -5.69
CA ALA A 25 7.02 0.05 -4.98
C ALA A 25 6.45 0.94 -3.86
N THR A 26 5.13 1.03 -3.76
CA THR A 26 4.45 1.87 -2.75
C THR A 26 3.95 1.08 -1.54
N GLY A 27 4.25 -0.21 -1.48
CA GLY A 27 3.61 -1.18 -0.58
C GLY A 27 2.28 -1.71 -1.11
N GLY A 28 1.86 -2.88 -0.61
CA GLY A 28 0.59 -3.51 -0.99
C GLY A 28 0.47 -3.95 -2.45
N GLY A 29 1.60 -4.08 -3.17
CA GLY A 29 1.65 -4.48 -4.60
C GLY A 29 1.42 -3.35 -5.60
N GLY A 30 1.38 -2.09 -5.17
CA GLY A 30 1.28 -0.91 -6.03
C GLY A 30 2.65 -0.30 -6.37
N PHE A 31 2.67 0.57 -7.39
CA PHE A 31 3.86 1.31 -7.82
C PHE A 31 3.58 2.81 -7.98
N ALA A 32 4.62 3.62 -7.79
CA ALA A 32 4.61 5.02 -8.12
C ALA A 32 4.55 5.24 -9.64
N ALA A 33 4.23 6.46 -10.07
CA ALA A 33 4.27 6.82 -11.48
C ALA A 33 5.71 6.62 -12.01
N PRO A 34 5.88 6.00 -13.19
CA PRO A 34 7.21 5.78 -13.74
C PRO A 34 7.89 7.12 -14.00
N ARG A 35 9.18 7.19 -13.68
CA ARG A 35 10.04 8.34 -13.97
C ARG A 35 11.26 7.90 -14.74
N ARG A 36 11.78 8.78 -15.60
CA ARG A 36 13.07 8.53 -16.25
C ARG A 36 14.19 8.66 -15.23
N ALA A 37 14.85 7.55 -14.93
CA ALA A 37 15.94 7.45 -13.98
C ALA A 37 17.31 7.73 -14.62
N LEU A 38 17.47 7.42 -15.90
CA LEU A 38 18.70 7.66 -16.66
C LEU A 38 18.37 7.84 -18.15
N ALA A 39 19.03 8.76 -18.85
CA ALA A 39 18.80 9.02 -20.28
C ALA A 39 19.58 8.06 -21.21
N GLU A 40 20.49 7.27 -20.66
CA GLU A 40 21.32 6.29 -21.36
C GLU A 40 20.60 4.93 -21.44
N PHE A 41 21.18 3.97 -22.16
CA PHE A 41 20.71 2.57 -22.25
C PHE A 41 19.32 2.36 -22.91
N GLY A 42 18.73 3.40 -23.50
CA GLY A 42 17.46 3.37 -24.22
C GLY A 42 17.59 2.97 -25.70
N TYR A 43 16.45 2.61 -26.31
CA TYR A 43 16.41 2.18 -27.72
C TYR A 43 16.93 3.25 -28.69
N ALA A 44 16.59 4.52 -28.48
CA ALA A 44 17.04 5.63 -29.32
C ALA A 44 18.56 5.84 -29.25
N ALA A 45 19.19 5.46 -28.13
CA ALA A 45 20.64 5.45 -27.97
C ALA A 45 21.32 4.21 -28.58
N GLY A 46 20.59 3.40 -29.37
CA GLY A 46 21.13 2.22 -30.07
C GLY A 46 21.05 0.90 -29.29
N TRP A 47 20.53 0.90 -28.06
CA TRP A 47 20.47 -0.29 -27.22
C TRP A 47 19.38 -1.27 -27.67
N ARG A 48 19.64 -2.57 -27.54
CA ARG A 48 18.83 -3.64 -28.15
C ARG A 48 18.91 -4.89 -27.28
N VAL A 49 17.77 -5.55 -27.04
CA VAL A 49 17.70 -6.73 -26.16
C VAL A 49 18.44 -7.95 -26.73
N ASP A 50 18.50 -8.08 -28.06
CA ASP A 50 19.20 -9.15 -28.78
C ASP A 50 20.73 -8.95 -28.86
N ARG A 51 21.24 -7.79 -28.45
CA ARG A 51 22.68 -7.46 -28.54
C ARG A 51 23.31 -7.04 -27.22
N HIS A 52 22.56 -6.31 -26.40
CA HIS A 52 23.07 -5.54 -25.29
C HIS A 52 22.43 -6.00 -23.95
N PRO A 53 23.01 -7.02 -23.30
CA PRO A 53 22.62 -7.41 -21.95
C PRO A 53 22.73 -6.24 -20.97
N ARG A 54 21.72 -6.11 -20.11
CA ARG A 54 21.65 -5.12 -19.03
C ARG A 54 21.25 -5.86 -17.77
N LEU A 55 22.13 -5.85 -16.78
CA LEU A 55 22.01 -6.60 -15.53
C LEU A 55 22.05 -5.63 -14.36
N PHE A 56 21.54 -6.07 -13.22
CA PHE A 56 21.70 -5.36 -11.96
C PHE A 56 22.52 -6.21 -11.00
N ALA A 57 23.51 -5.60 -10.36
CA ALA A 57 24.36 -6.22 -9.36
C ALA A 57 25.00 -5.14 -8.48
N ASP A 58 25.31 -5.45 -7.22
CA ASP A 58 26.09 -4.55 -6.37
C ASP A 58 27.58 -4.67 -6.71
N VAL A 59 28.10 -3.76 -7.53
CA VAL A 59 29.52 -3.77 -7.94
C VAL A 59 30.38 -2.87 -7.06
N THR A 60 29.77 -2.18 -6.10
CA THR A 60 30.46 -1.29 -5.16
C THR A 60 30.57 -1.88 -3.75
N GLY A 61 29.71 -2.83 -3.40
CA GLY A 61 29.59 -3.42 -2.07
C GLY A 61 28.81 -2.54 -1.09
N ASP A 62 27.97 -1.61 -1.58
CA ASP A 62 27.20 -0.69 -0.74
C ASP A 62 25.78 -1.20 -0.41
N GLY A 63 25.45 -2.42 -0.87
CA GLY A 63 24.16 -3.07 -0.71
C GLY A 63 23.09 -2.57 -1.69
N ARG A 64 23.44 -1.72 -2.66
CA ARG A 64 22.51 -1.16 -3.65
C ARG A 64 22.78 -1.76 -5.03
N PRO A 65 21.75 -2.12 -5.80
CA PRO A 65 21.97 -2.60 -7.16
C PRO A 65 22.46 -1.48 -8.09
N ASP A 66 23.58 -1.71 -8.76
CA ASP A 66 24.09 -0.90 -9.86
C ASP A 66 23.63 -1.47 -11.21
N LEU A 67 23.52 -0.62 -12.23
CA LEU A 67 23.23 -1.06 -13.59
C LEU A 67 24.54 -1.40 -14.32
N VAL A 68 24.72 -2.67 -14.68
CA VAL A 68 25.83 -3.19 -15.48
C VAL A 68 25.34 -3.46 -16.91
N ALA A 69 25.87 -2.73 -17.88
CA ALA A 69 25.38 -2.72 -19.25
C ALA A 69 26.47 -3.09 -20.26
N PHE A 70 26.29 -4.20 -20.97
CA PHE A 70 27.21 -4.68 -22.01
C PHE A 70 26.80 -4.07 -23.37
N GLY A 71 27.48 -2.99 -23.77
CA GLY A 71 27.21 -2.21 -24.98
C GLY A 71 28.03 -2.64 -26.20
N ASP A 72 28.05 -1.80 -27.23
CA ASP A 72 28.90 -2.01 -28.42
C ASP A 72 30.39 -1.87 -28.08
N ASP A 73 30.76 -0.83 -27.33
CA ASP A 73 32.16 -0.46 -27.01
C ASP A 73 32.73 -1.18 -25.77
N GLY A 74 31.91 -1.96 -25.06
CA GLY A 74 32.31 -2.71 -23.87
C GLY A 74 31.30 -2.64 -22.74
N VAL A 75 31.74 -2.80 -21.50
CA VAL A 75 30.88 -2.77 -20.30
C VAL A 75 30.87 -1.38 -19.68
N ALA A 76 29.67 -0.83 -19.54
CA ALA A 76 29.40 0.40 -18.82
C ALA A 76 28.68 0.13 -17.49
N VAL A 77 29.00 0.92 -16.47
CA VAL A 77 28.34 0.88 -15.17
C VAL A 77 27.71 2.22 -14.86
N ALA A 78 26.44 2.21 -14.41
CA ALA A 78 25.77 3.35 -13.81
C ALA A 78 25.40 3.00 -12.36
N ARG A 79 26.00 3.73 -11.41
CA ARG A 79 25.87 3.41 -9.97
C ARG A 79 24.49 3.75 -9.44
N GLY A 80 23.93 2.87 -8.60
CA GLY A 80 22.63 3.07 -7.96
C GLY A 80 22.71 4.13 -6.85
N ASN A 81 21.81 5.11 -6.86
CA ASN A 81 21.76 6.12 -5.79
C ASN A 81 20.94 5.65 -4.58
N GLY A 82 20.29 4.48 -4.66
CA GLY A 82 19.41 3.91 -3.64
C GLY A 82 18.09 4.66 -3.40
N ASP A 83 17.70 5.51 -4.35
CA ASP A 83 16.41 6.18 -4.38
C ASP A 83 15.62 5.82 -5.64
N GLY A 84 16.08 4.83 -6.41
CA GLY A 84 15.54 4.49 -7.73
C GLY A 84 16.10 5.31 -8.90
N THR A 85 17.13 6.13 -8.69
CA THR A 85 17.91 6.79 -9.76
C THR A 85 19.34 6.23 -9.86
N PHE A 86 20.03 6.60 -10.95
CA PHE A 86 21.41 6.19 -11.20
C PHE A 86 22.30 7.41 -11.48
N ALA A 87 23.57 7.31 -11.10
CA ALA A 87 24.60 8.23 -11.56
C ALA A 87 24.85 8.07 -13.08
N PRO A 88 25.42 9.08 -13.76
CA PRO A 88 25.82 8.96 -15.16
C PRO A 88 26.72 7.75 -15.39
N SER A 89 26.54 7.06 -16.52
CA SER A 89 27.29 5.85 -16.77
C SER A 89 28.76 6.11 -17.10
N ARG A 90 29.61 5.11 -16.86
CA ARG A 90 31.02 5.11 -17.24
C ARG A 90 31.35 3.81 -17.97
N LEU A 91 32.05 3.90 -19.10
CA LEU A 91 32.71 2.73 -19.71
C LEU A 91 33.85 2.28 -18.80
N VAL A 92 33.75 1.07 -18.26
CA VAL A 92 34.69 0.53 -17.26
C VAL A 92 35.52 -0.63 -17.79
N VAL A 93 35.04 -1.36 -18.80
CA VAL A 93 35.79 -2.42 -19.48
C VAL A 93 35.64 -2.25 -20.99
N PRO A 94 36.70 -1.93 -21.76
CA PRO A 94 36.65 -1.79 -23.22
C PRO A 94 36.78 -3.14 -23.94
N ASP A 95 36.01 -4.13 -23.48
CA ASP A 95 35.90 -5.50 -23.99
C ASP A 95 34.54 -6.04 -23.49
N LEU A 96 34.22 -7.32 -23.74
CA LEU A 96 32.95 -7.96 -23.36
C LEU A 96 31.72 -7.35 -24.06
N GLY A 97 31.93 -6.44 -25.02
CA GLY A 97 30.94 -5.73 -25.79
C GLY A 97 30.67 -6.36 -27.17
N TYR A 98 29.66 -5.84 -27.86
CA TYR A 98 29.24 -6.39 -29.16
C TYR A 98 30.27 -6.13 -30.26
N THR A 99 30.78 -4.91 -30.38
CA THR A 99 31.87 -4.56 -31.29
C THR A 99 33.22 -4.77 -30.63
N ALA A 100 33.42 -4.21 -29.43
CA ALA A 100 34.62 -4.41 -28.63
C ALA A 100 34.62 -5.80 -27.97
N GLY A 101 35.43 -6.72 -28.51
CA GLY A 101 35.51 -8.11 -28.04
C GLY A 101 34.63 -9.10 -28.82
N GLY A 102 33.69 -8.62 -29.63
CA GLY A 102 32.91 -9.48 -30.55
C GLY A 102 31.86 -10.38 -29.89
N TRP A 103 31.37 -10.03 -28.70
CA TRP A 103 30.47 -10.86 -27.91
C TRP A 103 29.04 -10.87 -28.47
N ARG A 104 28.35 -12.00 -28.40
CA ARG A 104 26.99 -12.19 -28.93
C ARG A 104 26.06 -12.78 -27.89
N VAL A 105 24.80 -12.34 -27.82
CA VAL A 105 23.84 -12.84 -26.81
C VAL A 105 23.50 -14.31 -27.06
N GLU A 106 23.37 -14.69 -28.33
CA GLU A 106 23.07 -16.03 -28.80
C GLU A 106 24.22 -17.03 -28.66
N ARG A 107 25.43 -16.55 -28.32
CA ARG A 107 26.65 -17.37 -28.30
C ARG A 107 27.40 -17.30 -26.97
N ASN A 108 27.52 -16.11 -26.40
CA ASN A 108 28.40 -15.78 -25.29
C ASN A 108 27.60 -15.20 -24.08
N PRO A 109 27.08 -16.06 -23.19
CA PRO A 109 26.49 -15.64 -21.93
C PRO A 109 27.46 -14.83 -21.07
N ARG A 110 26.94 -13.81 -20.38
CA ARG A 110 27.67 -12.89 -19.52
C ARG A 110 26.86 -12.60 -18.28
N PHE A 111 27.53 -12.52 -17.14
CA PHE A 111 26.92 -12.33 -15.82
C PHE A 111 27.74 -11.34 -14.98
N ALA A 112 27.09 -10.78 -13.96
CA ALA A 112 27.72 -10.02 -12.89
C ALA A 112 27.39 -10.71 -11.56
N VAL A 113 28.40 -11.25 -10.87
CA VAL A 113 28.23 -12.11 -9.68
C VAL A 113 29.52 -12.10 -8.85
N ASP A 114 29.42 -12.24 -7.53
CA ASP A 114 30.59 -12.30 -6.64
C ASP A 114 31.36 -13.63 -6.81
N LEU A 115 32.54 -13.56 -7.42
CA LEU A 115 33.41 -14.73 -7.65
C LEU A 115 34.45 -14.91 -6.53
N THR A 116 34.62 -13.89 -5.69
CA THR A 116 35.71 -13.83 -4.69
C THR A 116 35.22 -14.00 -3.25
N GLY A 117 33.91 -13.80 -3.02
CA GLY A 117 33.28 -13.79 -1.70
C GLY A 117 33.52 -12.50 -0.94
N ASP A 118 33.82 -11.40 -1.63
CA ASP A 118 34.11 -10.11 -1.01
C ASP A 118 32.88 -9.20 -0.85
N GLY A 119 31.70 -9.69 -1.25
CA GLY A 119 30.43 -9.00 -1.20
C GLY A 119 30.16 -8.11 -2.41
N ARG A 120 31.01 -8.14 -3.44
CA ARG A 120 30.88 -7.33 -4.65
C ARG A 120 30.81 -8.20 -5.89
N ALA A 121 30.00 -7.79 -6.85
CA ALA A 121 29.90 -8.51 -8.11
C ALA A 121 31.12 -8.27 -9.01
N ASP A 122 31.66 -9.36 -9.54
CA ASP A 122 32.64 -9.42 -10.62
C ASP A 122 31.96 -9.69 -11.96
N LEU A 123 32.68 -9.53 -13.08
CA LEU A 123 32.19 -9.93 -14.39
C LEU A 123 32.69 -11.32 -14.76
N VAL A 124 31.81 -12.16 -15.29
CA VAL A 124 32.14 -13.45 -15.88
C VAL A 124 31.45 -13.60 -17.23
N GLY A 125 32.21 -13.96 -18.25
CA GLY A 125 31.74 -14.17 -19.60
C GLY A 125 32.23 -15.49 -20.18
N PHE A 126 31.34 -16.20 -20.87
CA PHE A 126 31.67 -17.42 -21.59
C PHE A 126 31.96 -17.07 -23.06
N GLY A 127 33.23 -16.80 -23.36
CA GLY A 127 33.69 -16.42 -24.69
C GLY A 127 33.74 -17.60 -25.67
N ASP A 128 34.52 -17.43 -26.73
CA ASP A 128 34.75 -18.50 -27.72
C ASP A 128 35.88 -19.44 -27.26
N ASP A 129 36.96 -18.88 -26.72
CA ASP A 129 38.16 -19.61 -26.29
C ASP A 129 38.13 -20.09 -24.83
N GLY A 130 37.10 -19.70 -24.05
CA GLY A 130 36.95 -20.09 -22.66
C GLY A 130 36.15 -19.10 -21.81
N VAL A 131 36.21 -19.31 -20.49
CA VAL A 131 35.64 -18.40 -19.49
C VAL A 131 36.60 -17.26 -19.20
N VAL A 132 36.10 -16.04 -19.32
CA VAL A 132 36.81 -14.78 -19.07
C VAL A 132 36.22 -14.12 -17.84
N THR A 133 37.06 -13.63 -16.93
CA THR A 133 36.63 -12.88 -15.74
C THR A 133 37.31 -11.52 -15.65
N ALA A 134 36.61 -10.56 -15.04
CA ALA A 134 37.14 -9.25 -14.67
C ALA A 134 36.67 -8.92 -13.25
N LEU A 135 37.63 -8.77 -12.33
CA LEU A 135 37.35 -8.61 -10.90
C LEU A 135 36.94 -7.18 -10.55
N GLY A 136 35.96 -7.01 -9.67
CA GLY A 136 35.46 -5.74 -9.19
C GLY A 136 36.44 -5.05 -8.24
N ASN A 137 36.67 -3.75 -8.44
CA ASN A 137 37.55 -2.95 -7.58
C ASN A 137 36.80 -2.29 -6.40
N GLY A 138 35.48 -2.44 -6.31
CA GLY A 138 34.63 -1.83 -5.28
C GLY A 138 34.29 -0.35 -5.44
N ASP A 139 34.69 0.25 -6.57
CA ASP A 139 34.29 1.61 -6.95
C ASP A 139 33.41 1.64 -8.20
N GLY A 140 32.90 0.47 -8.61
CA GLY A 140 32.16 0.26 -9.86
C GLY A 140 33.04 0.05 -11.09
N THR A 141 34.37 -0.02 -10.95
CA THR A 141 35.30 -0.41 -12.01
C THR A 141 35.80 -1.84 -11.85
N PHE A 142 36.43 -2.39 -12.90
CA PHE A 142 36.93 -3.76 -12.93
C PHE A 142 38.40 -3.84 -13.36
N THR A 143 39.04 -4.96 -13.06
CA THR A 143 40.34 -5.32 -13.62
C THR A 143 40.23 -5.65 -15.13
N ALA A 144 41.36 -5.76 -15.81
CA ALA A 144 41.36 -6.17 -17.22
C ALA A 144 40.83 -7.61 -17.36
N PRO A 145 39.96 -7.90 -18.35
CA PRO A 145 39.45 -9.24 -18.56
C PRO A 145 40.56 -10.26 -18.79
N ARG A 146 40.46 -11.41 -18.12
CA ARG A 146 41.43 -12.50 -18.20
C ARG A 146 40.74 -13.82 -18.53
N LEU A 147 41.28 -14.55 -19.50
CA LEU A 147 40.92 -15.95 -19.71
C LEU A 147 41.36 -16.78 -18.49
N VAL A 148 40.41 -17.36 -17.77
CA VAL A 148 40.68 -18.11 -16.53
C VAL A 148 40.42 -19.61 -16.66
N LEU A 149 39.66 -20.03 -17.67
CA LEU A 149 39.38 -21.44 -17.93
C LEU A 149 39.18 -21.67 -19.43
N ALA A 150 39.96 -22.56 -20.03
CA ALA A 150 39.88 -22.93 -21.46
C ALA A 150 38.90 -24.10 -21.69
N ASP A 151 37.67 -23.96 -21.22
CA ASP A 151 36.56 -24.90 -21.37
C ASP A 151 35.24 -24.13 -21.18
N LEU A 152 34.09 -24.81 -21.23
CA LEU A 152 32.75 -24.24 -21.04
C LEU A 152 32.38 -23.16 -22.06
N ALA A 153 33.08 -23.11 -23.18
CA ALA A 153 32.98 -22.13 -24.26
C ALA A 153 32.74 -22.79 -25.63
N VAL A 154 32.50 -21.97 -26.64
CA VAL A 154 32.04 -22.48 -27.95
C VAL A 154 33.12 -23.28 -28.67
N GLU A 155 34.30 -22.68 -28.86
CA GLU A 155 35.42 -23.34 -29.51
C GLU A 155 36.19 -24.19 -28.50
N ALA A 156 36.33 -23.70 -27.26
CA ALA A 156 36.89 -24.45 -26.14
C ALA A 156 35.80 -25.20 -25.35
N GLY A 157 35.51 -26.43 -25.77
CA GLY A 157 34.60 -27.35 -25.06
C GLY A 157 33.26 -27.62 -25.77
N GLY A 158 32.94 -26.90 -26.85
CA GLY A 158 31.74 -27.17 -27.66
C GLY A 158 30.42 -26.70 -27.06
N TRP A 159 30.45 -25.76 -26.11
CA TRP A 159 29.28 -25.26 -25.40
C TRP A 159 28.53 -24.20 -26.21
N THR A 160 27.20 -24.27 -26.24
CA THR A 160 26.36 -23.37 -27.04
C THR A 160 25.12 -23.01 -26.25
N VAL A 161 24.59 -21.79 -26.41
CA VAL A 161 23.39 -21.35 -25.69
C VAL A 161 22.17 -22.20 -26.06
N GLU A 162 22.08 -22.67 -27.31
CA GLU A 162 20.97 -23.50 -27.78
C GLU A 162 20.90 -24.88 -27.15
N ARG A 163 22.02 -25.44 -26.67
CA ARG A 163 22.05 -26.81 -26.11
C ARG A 163 22.39 -26.84 -24.64
N HIS A 164 23.26 -25.94 -24.22
CA HIS A 164 24.00 -26.03 -22.97
C HIS A 164 23.80 -24.78 -22.09
N PRO A 165 22.70 -24.73 -21.30
CA PRO A 165 22.53 -23.71 -20.27
C PRO A 165 23.71 -23.71 -19.29
N ARG A 166 24.11 -22.51 -18.88
CA ARG A 166 25.19 -22.26 -17.93
C ARG A 166 24.72 -21.23 -16.92
N PHE A 167 25.00 -21.49 -15.65
CA PHE A 167 24.67 -20.64 -14.52
C PHE A 167 25.94 -20.38 -13.71
N VAL A 168 25.98 -19.25 -13.01
CA VAL A 168 27.05 -18.90 -12.09
C VAL A 168 26.41 -18.50 -10.77
N THR A 169 26.64 -19.30 -9.72
CA THR A 169 25.98 -19.17 -8.41
C THR A 169 26.82 -19.84 -7.33
N ASP A 170 26.74 -19.39 -6.08
CA ASP A 170 27.36 -20.10 -4.96
C ASP A 170 26.65 -21.44 -4.76
N LEU A 171 27.29 -22.53 -5.19
CA LEU A 171 26.74 -23.88 -5.11
C LEU A 171 27.11 -24.54 -3.78
N THR A 172 28.25 -24.14 -3.18
CA THR A 172 28.78 -24.78 -1.97
C THR A 172 28.36 -24.09 -0.68
N GLY A 173 27.86 -22.86 -0.75
CA GLY A 173 27.51 -22.01 0.39
C GLY A 173 28.74 -21.37 1.05
N ASP A 174 29.83 -21.21 0.31
CA ASP A 174 31.08 -20.63 0.81
C ASP A 174 31.23 -19.12 0.53
N GLY A 175 30.19 -18.51 -0.06
CA GLY A 175 30.13 -17.11 -0.46
C GLY A 175 30.71 -16.84 -1.84
N ARG A 176 31.23 -17.84 -2.56
CA ARG A 176 31.87 -17.67 -3.86
C ARG A 176 31.09 -18.39 -4.93
N ALA A 177 30.87 -17.74 -6.07
CA ALA A 177 30.11 -18.38 -7.13
C ALA A 177 30.91 -19.44 -7.89
N ASP A 178 30.24 -20.58 -8.13
CA ASP A 178 30.67 -21.70 -8.95
C ASP A 178 29.99 -21.65 -10.33
N ILE A 179 30.57 -22.31 -11.33
CA ILE A 179 29.90 -22.51 -12.62
C ILE A 179 29.19 -23.85 -12.63
N VAL A 180 27.89 -23.82 -12.98
CA VAL A 180 27.07 -25.01 -13.23
C VAL A 180 26.65 -25.03 -14.70
N GLY A 181 27.16 -26.00 -15.44
CA GLY A 181 26.87 -26.20 -16.87
C GLY A 181 26.07 -27.47 -17.13
N PHE A 182 25.00 -27.37 -17.91
CA PHE A 182 24.24 -28.52 -18.40
C PHE A 182 24.79 -28.97 -19.77
N GLY A 183 25.77 -29.87 -19.76
CA GLY A 183 26.49 -30.34 -20.94
C GLY A 183 25.78 -31.44 -21.73
N ASN A 184 26.51 -32.12 -22.61
CA ASN A 184 25.97 -33.29 -23.35
C ASN A 184 25.77 -34.50 -22.42
N GLU A 185 26.79 -34.83 -21.64
CA GLU A 185 26.84 -36.03 -20.79
C GLU A 185 26.18 -35.85 -19.41
N GLY A 186 25.79 -34.63 -19.06
CA GLY A 186 25.12 -34.32 -17.80
C GLY A 186 25.49 -32.96 -17.24
N VAL A 187 25.38 -32.80 -15.92
CA VAL A 187 25.75 -31.59 -15.20
C VAL A 187 27.24 -31.58 -14.90
N VAL A 188 27.88 -30.50 -15.31
CA VAL A 188 29.29 -30.21 -15.10
C VAL A 188 29.41 -29.04 -14.14
N VAL A 189 30.29 -29.16 -13.13
CA VAL A 189 30.58 -28.09 -12.18
C VAL A 189 32.06 -27.71 -12.25
N ALA A 190 32.34 -26.41 -12.28
CA ALA A 190 33.67 -25.85 -12.07
C ALA A 190 33.62 -24.95 -10.83
N GLN A 191 34.25 -25.40 -9.75
CA GLN A 191 34.19 -24.71 -8.45
C GLN A 191 35.02 -23.42 -8.46
N GLY A 192 34.52 -22.36 -7.83
CA GLY A 192 35.22 -21.10 -7.67
C GLY A 192 36.37 -21.21 -6.68
N ASN A 193 37.55 -20.69 -7.06
CA ASN A 193 38.73 -20.69 -6.18
C ASN A 193 38.78 -19.47 -5.23
N GLY A 194 37.87 -18.51 -5.38
CA GLY A 194 37.83 -17.27 -4.60
C GLY A 194 38.80 -16.17 -5.05
N ASP A 195 39.46 -16.36 -6.18
CA ASP A 195 40.39 -15.40 -6.77
C ASP A 195 39.98 -14.99 -8.19
N GLY A 196 38.70 -15.22 -8.55
CA GLY A 196 38.18 -15.03 -9.91
C GLY A 196 38.51 -16.14 -10.90
N THR A 197 39.12 -17.25 -10.44
CA THR A 197 39.36 -18.45 -11.25
C THR A 197 38.52 -19.63 -10.80
N PHE A 198 38.51 -20.68 -11.62
CA PHE A 198 37.75 -21.90 -11.37
C PHE A 198 38.65 -23.13 -11.42
N ALA A 199 38.32 -24.13 -10.62
CA ALA A 199 38.87 -25.47 -10.73
C ALA A 199 38.48 -26.11 -12.09
N PRO A 200 39.23 -27.12 -12.56
CA PRO A 200 38.85 -27.85 -13.78
C PRO A 200 37.41 -28.39 -13.70
N PRO A 201 36.60 -28.22 -14.77
CA PRO A 201 35.23 -28.72 -14.81
C PRO A 201 35.15 -30.23 -14.58
N LYS A 202 34.18 -30.66 -13.78
CA LYS A 202 33.92 -32.08 -13.48
C LYS A 202 32.49 -32.43 -13.81
N LEU A 203 32.28 -33.55 -14.49
CA LEU A 203 30.95 -34.16 -14.61
C LEU A 203 30.54 -34.67 -13.22
N VAL A 204 29.56 -34.03 -12.59
CA VAL A 204 29.11 -34.37 -11.23
C VAL A 204 27.82 -35.17 -11.21
N LEU A 205 27.01 -35.09 -12.27
CA LEU A 205 25.74 -35.82 -12.37
C LEU A 205 25.46 -36.21 -13.84
N PRO A 206 25.39 -37.50 -14.20
CA PRO A 206 25.07 -37.95 -15.56
C PRO A 206 23.55 -37.89 -15.85
N ALA A 207 22.94 -36.73 -15.63
CA ALA A 207 21.53 -36.43 -15.89
C ALA A 207 21.39 -34.95 -16.30
N PHE A 208 20.20 -34.55 -16.76
CA PHE A 208 19.91 -33.18 -17.24
C PHE A 208 20.70 -32.72 -18.48
N GLY A 209 21.48 -33.62 -19.08
CA GLY A 209 22.32 -33.35 -20.23
C GLY A 209 21.57 -33.44 -21.56
N PHE A 210 22.17 -32.88 -22.61
CA PHE A 210 21.60 -32.94 -23.95
C PHE A 210 21.48 -34.39 -24.44
N ASP A 211 22.52 -35.20 -24.29
CA ASP A 211 22.48 -36.63 -24.60
C ASP A 211 22.03 -37.44 -23.38
N ALA A 212 22.56 -37.12 -22.19
CA ALA A 212 22.20 -37.75 -20.93
C ALA A 212 20.82 -37.29 -20.43
N GLY A 213 19.78 -38.01 -20.86
CA GLY A 213 18.38 -37.75 -20.52
C GLY A 213 17.61 -36.94 -21.56
N GLY A 214 18.23 -36.58 -22.69
CA GLY A 214 17.52 -35.99 -23.83
C GLY A 214 17.04 -34.55 -23.63
N TRP A 215 17.70 -33.76 -22.77
CA TRP A 215 17.24 -32.41 -22.44
C TRP A 215 17.46 -31.43 -23.62
N ARG A 216 16.53 -30.50 -23.81
CA ARG A 216 16.48 -29.59 -24.98
C ARG A 216 15.99 -28.24 -24.48
N THR A 217 16.71 -27.16 -24.76
CA THR A 217 16.34 -25.80 -24.30
C THR A 217 14.99 -25.33 -24.84
N THR A 218 14.59 -25.81 -26.02
CA THR A 218 13.31 -25.50 -26.66
C THR A 218 12.11 -26.26 -26.06
N ARG A 219 12.36 -27.26 -25.21
CA ARG A 219 11.32 -28.13 -24.63
C ARG A 219 11.34 -28.16 -23.11
N HIS A 220 12.54 -28.16 -22.54
CA HIS A 220 12.80 -28.46 -21.14
C HIS A 220 13.48 -27.26 -20.48
N VAL A 221 12.89 -26.81 -19.37
CA VAL A 221 13.44 -25.73 -18.55
C VAL A 221 14.25 -26.35 -17.41
N ARG A 222 15.44 -25.80 -17.13
CA ARG A 222 16.33 -26.22 -16.05
C ARG A 222 16.71 -24.98 -15.26
N LEU A 223 16.51 -25.01 -13.96
CA LEU A 223 16.76 -23.90 -13.04
C LEU A 223 17.53 -24.41 -11.82
N LEU A 224 18.15 -23.47 -11.12
CA LEU A 224 18.79 -23.68 -9.83
C LEU A 224 18.02 -22.86 -8.77
N ALA A 225 17.61 -23.52 -7.69
CA ALA A 225 16.96 -22.85 -6.56
C ALA A 225 17.04 -23.73 -5.31
N ASP A 226 17.11 -23.11 -4.13
CA ASP A 226 17.07 -23.83 -2.86
C ASP A 226 15.64 -24.30 -2.58
N VAL A 227 15.35 -25.58 -2.85
CA VAL A 227 14.02 -26.15 -2.58
C VAL A 227 13.98 -26.83 -1.21
N THR A 228 15.10 -26.95 -0.51
CA THR A 228 15.18 -27.60 0.80
C THR A 228 15.19 -26.62 1.98
N GLY A 229 15.57 -25.36 1.72
CA GLY A 229 15.78 -24.32 2.73
C GLY A 229 17.15 -24.41 3.41
N ASP A 230 18.12 -25.09 2.81
CA ASP A 230 19.46 -25.28 3.38
C ASP A 230 20.47 -24.18 2.98
N GLY A 231 20.01 -23.19 2.20
CA GLY A 231 20.78 -22.07 1.68
C GLY A 231 21.58 -22.38 0.42
N ARG A 232 21.48 -23.59 -0.14
CA ARG A 232 22.20 -24.00 -1.36
C ARG A 232 21.23 -24.33 -2.49
N PRO A 233 21.52 -23.91 -3.73
CA PRO A 233 20.62 -24.19 -4.83
C PRO A 233 20.67 -25.67 -5.26
N ASP A 234 19.50 -26.27 -5.40
CA ASP A 234 19.26 -27.57 -6.01
C ASP A 234 18.96 -27.44 -7.51
N ILE A 235 19.07 -28.54 -8.26
CA ILE A 235 18.60 -28.56 -9.65
C ILE A 235 17.12 -28.90 -9.68
N VAL A 236 16.34 -28.05 -10.35
CA VAL A 236 14.95 -28.34 -10.72
C VAL A 236 14.83 -28.31 -12.25
N GLY A 237 14.53 -29.47 -12.83
CA GLY A 237 14.30 -29.63 -14.27
C GLY A 237 12.85 -29.97 -14.57
N PHE A 238 12.23 -29.19 -15.44
CA PHE A 238 10.90 -29.45 -15.99
C PHE A 238 11.08 -30.27 -17.28
N GLY A 239 11.05 -31.59 -17.13
CA GLY A 239 11.36 -32.57 -18.17
C GLY A 239 10.20 -32.85 -19.13
N GLU A 240 10.29 -33.97 -19.83
CA GLU A 240 9.24 -34.43 -20.75
C GLU A 240 8.04 -34.99 -19.98
N ASP A 241 8.25 -35.71 -18.88
CA ASP A 241 7.25 -36.49 -18.14
C ASP A 241 6.96 -35.98 -16.72
N GLY A 242 7.59 -34.89 -16.28
CA GLY A 242 7.35 -34.30 -14.97
C GLY A 242 8.44 -33.33 -14.52
N VAL A 243 8.35 -32.92 -13.25
CA VAL A 243 9.41 -32.17 -12.57
C VAL A 243 10.40 -33.14 -11.96
N TRP A 244 11.68 -32.92 -12.24
CA TRP A 244 12.82 -33.68 -11.75
C TRP A 244 13.67 -32.80 -10.85
N VAL A 245 14.07 -33.33 -9.69
CA VAL A 245 14.93 -32.64 -8.73
C VAL A 245 16.19 -33.46 -8.47
N ALA A 246 17.33 -32.80 -8.43
CA ALA A 246 18.56 -33.36 -7.87
C ALA A 246 19.07 -32.44 -6.76
N LEU A 247 19.12 -33.00 -5.56
CA LEU A 247 19.52 -32.28 -4.36
C LEU A 247 21.02 -32.03 -4.34
N ASN A 248 21.41 -30.82 -3.96
CA ASN A 248 22.80 -30.43 -3.78
C ASN A 248 23.41 -31.20 -2.58
N ASP A 249 24.64 -31.68 -2.73
CA ASP A 249 25.36 -32.42 -1.67
C ASP A 249 26.18 -31.52 -0.73
N GLY A 250 26.23 -30.22 -0.99
CA GLY A 250 27.01 -29.22 -0.25
C GLY A 250 28.52 -29.27 -0.51
N ALA A 251 28.99 -30.15 -1.39
CA ALA A 251 30.39 -30.33 -1.75
C ALA A 251 30.66 -30.00 -3.24
N GLY A 252 29.71 -29.34 -3.91
CA GLY A 252 29.76 -28.98 -5.32
C GLY A 252 29.28 -30.08 -6.27
N GLY A 253 28.60 -31.10 -5.74
CA GLY A 253 27.94 -32.15 -6.51
C GLY A 253 26.44 -32.20 -6.25
N PHE A 254 25.79 -33.22 -6.83
CA PHE A 254 24.36 -33.44 -6.68
C PHE A 254 24.07 -34.93 -6.49
N GLY A 255 23.04 -35.20 -5.68
CA GLY A 255 22.45 -36.53 -5.56
C GLY A 255 21.75 -36.99 -6.85
N PRO A 256 21.24 -38.24 -6.87
CA PRO A 256 20.55 -38.76 -8.05
C PRO A 256 19.30 -37.94 -8.38
N ALA A 257 19.08 -37.68 -9.66
CA ALA A 257 17.87 -37.03 -10.15
C ALA A 257 16.63 -37.90 -9.88
N ARG A 258 15.59 -37.31 -9.29
CA ARG A 258 14.32 -37.97 -8.97
C ARG A 258 13.17 -37.21 -9.62
N ARG A 259 12.25 -37.94 -10.25
CA ARG A 259 10.95 -37.38 -10.67
C ARG A 259 10.08 -37.20 -9.44
N VAL A 260 9.72 -35.96 -9.14
CA VAL A 260 9.03 -35.60 -7.89
C VAL A 260 7.60 -35.12 -8.12
N LEU A 261 7.24 -34.78 -9.36
CA LEU A 261 5.91 -34.27 -9.66
C LEU A 261 5.46 -34.61 -11.10
N ASP A 262 4.19 -35.00 -11.25
CA ASP A 262 3.53 -35.36 -12.52
C ASP A 262 2.69 -34.19 -13.08
N ASP A 263 3.33 -33.03 -13.22
CA ASP A 263 2.77 -31.81 -13.81
C ASP A 263 3.94 -30.90 -14.27
N PHE A 264 3.65 -29.68 -14.75
CA PHE A 264 4.62 -28.68 -15.21
C PHE A 264 5.56 -29.12 -16.34
N ALA A 265 5.24 -30.23 -17.02
CA ALA A 265 6.01 -30.82 -18.11
C ALA A 265 5.18 -30.92 -19.40
N ILE A 266 5.85 -31.17 -20.53
CA ILE A 266 5.18 -31.24 -21.83
C ILE A 266 4.22 -32.44 -21.88
N GLY A 267 4.73 -33.63 -21.58
CA GLY A 267 3.97 -34.88 -21.56
C GLY A 267 3.13 -35.07 -20.29
N ALA A 268 3.38 -34.27 -19.24
CA ALA A 268 2.59 -34.24 -18.01
C ALA A 268 2.14 -32.81 -17.69
N GLY A 269 0.90 -32.50 -18.10
CA GLY A 269 0.26 -31.19 -17.89
C GLY A 269 0.27 -30.25 -19.12
N GLY A 270 0.99 -30.57 -20.19
CA GLY A 270 0.95 -29.80 -21.46
C GLY A 270 1.76 -28.50 -21.45
N TRP A 271 2.81 -28.43 -20.63
CA TRP A 271 3.56 -27.20 -20.37
C TRP A 271 4.64 -26.91 -21.42
N LEU A 272 4.34 -26.05 -22.39
CA LEU A 272 5.26 -25.62 -23.43
C LEU A 272 6.09 -24.38 -23.00
N PRO A 273 7.43 -24.37 -23.14
CA PRO A 273 8.27 -23.23 -22.74
C PRO A 273 7.93 -21.90 -23.41
N ASP A 274 7.50 -21.93 -24.68
CA ASP A 274 7.13 -20.74 -25.46
C ASP A 274 5.76 -20.15 -25.04
N ARG A 275 4.99 -20.83 -24.19
CA ARG A 275 3.67 -20.36 -23.72
C ARG A 275 3.59 -20.22 -22.21
N HIS A 276 4.18 -21.17 -21.51
CA HIS A 276 3.99 -21.37 -20.09
C HIS A 276 5.33 -21.25 -19.35
N PRO A 277 5.69 -20.04 -18.89
CA PRO A 277 6.81 -19.84 -17.99
C PRO A 277 6.67 -20.68 -16.72
N ARG A 278 7.79 -21.23 -16.26
CA ARG A 278 7.94 -21.82 -14.94
C ARG A 278 9.06 -21.08 -14.23
N LEU A 279 8.78 -20.58 -13.04
CA LEU A 279 9.72 -19.92 -12.16
C LEU A 279 9.83 -20.71 -10.86
N LEU A 280 10.88 -20.43 -10.10
CA LEU A 280 11.07 -20.91 -8.74
C LEU A 280 11.18 -19.69 -7.84
N ALA A 281 10.33 -19.62 -6.82
CA ALA A 281 10.27 -18.49 -5.90
C ALA A 281 9.65 -18.93 -4.57
N ASP A 282 10.10 -18.35 -3.46
CA ASP A 282 9.54 -18.60 -2.14
C ASP A 282 8.20 -17.86 -1.99
N VAL A 283 7.09 -18.54 -2.30
CA VAL A 283 5.75 -17.93 -2.18
C VAL A 283 5.16 -18.13 -0.79
N THR A 284 5.77 -18.95 0.06
CA THR A 284 5.29 -19.18 1.43
C THR A 284 6.02 -18.31 2.45
N GLY A 285 7.20 -17.79 2.11
CA GLY A 285 8.09 -17.04 3.00
C GLY A 285 8.82 -17.94 3.99
N ASP A 286 8.98 -19.22 3.66
CA ASP A 286 9.61 -20.22 4.52
C ASP A 286 11.07 -20.52 4.16
N GLY A 287 11.63 -19.73 3.24
CA GLY A 287 13.01 -19.84 2.77
C GLY A 287 13.21 -20.87 1.68
N ARG A 288 12.15 -21.54 1.20
CA ARG A 288 12.24 -22.59 0.18
C ARG A 288 11.58 -22.15 -1.10
N ALA A 289 12.21 -22.44 -2.22
CA ALA A 289 11.65 -22.13 -3.52
C ALA A 289 10.50 -23.10 -3.88
N ASP A 290 9.35 -22.53 -4.23
CA ASP A 290 8.19 -23.23 -4.74
C ASP A 290 8.15 -23.18 -6.28
N VAL A 291 7.44 -24.11 -6.91
CA VAL A 291 7.18 -24.05 -8.36
C VAL A 291 6.04 -23.08 -8.63
N VAL A 292 6.31 -22.05 -9.43
CA VAL A 292 5.32 -21.10 -9.94
C VAL A 292 5.18 -21.28 -11.45
N GLY A 293 4.07 -21.86 -11.91
CA GLY A 293 3.82 -22.08 -13.33
C GLY A 293 2.66 -21.24 -13.86
N PHE A 294 2.92 -20.48 -14.92
CA PHE A 294 1.91 -19.68 -15.62
C PHE A 294 1.29 -20.48 -16.78
N GLY A 295 0.24 -21.24 -16.49
CA GLY A 295 -0.38 -22.18 -17.44
C GLY A 295 -1.42 -21.54 -18.36
N ASP A 296 -2.23 -22.38 -19.00
CA ASP A 296 -3.31 -21.92 -19.91
C ASP A 296 -4.41 -21.14 -19.18
N THR A 297 -4.86 -21.62 -18.01
CA THR A 297 -6.01 -21.07 -17.26
C THR A 297 -5.62 -20.05 -16.18
N GLY A 298 -4.33 -19.98 -15.86
CA GLY A 298 -3.79 -19.07 -14.86
C GLY A 298 -2.56 -19.63 -14.16
N VAL A 299 -2.29 -19.16 -12.96
CA VAL A 299 -1.06 -19.50 -12.22
C VAL A 299 -1.29 -20.68 -11.29
N ARG A 300 -0.48 -21.72 -11.46
CA ARG A 300 -0.45 -22.89 -10.60
C ARG A 300 0.79 -22.86 -9.72
N ILE A 301 0.61 -23.26 -8.47
CA ILE A 301 1.70 -23.37 -7.51
C ILE A 301 1.79 -24.79 -6.96
N ALA A 302 3.00 -25.33 -6.93
CA ALA A 302 3.32 -26.52 -6.15
C ALA A 302 4.34 -26.14 -5.08
N ARG A 303 3.92 -26.23 -3.81
CA ARG A 303 4.72 -25.81 -2.66
C ARG A 303 5.81 -26.82 -2.35
N SER A 304 7.00 -26.37 -1.99
CA SER A 304 8.08 -27.25 -1.55
C SER A 304 7.78 -27.85 -0.18
N ASN A 305 7.97 -29.17 -0.08
CA ASN A 305 7.88 -29.90 1.19
C ASN A 305 9.20 -29.82 2.00
N GLY A 306 10.25 -29.22 1.45
CA GLY A 306 11.56 -29.07 2.09
C GLY A 306 12.47 -30.30 2.05
N ASP A 307 12.05 -31.38 1.37
CA ASP A 307 12.82 -32.61 1.19
C ASP A 307 13.18 -32.88 -0.28
N GLY A 308 13.08 -31.84 -1.13
CA GLY A 308 13.23 -31.94 -2.58
C GLY A 308 11.98 -32.38 -3.34
N THR A 309 10.86 -32.63 -2.65
CA THR A 309 9.56 -32.92 -3.26
C THR A 309 8.61 -31.72 -3.17
N PHE A 310 7.55 -31.76 -3.98
CA PHE A 310 6.53 -30.72 -4.01
C PHE A 310 5.14 -31.31 -3.69
N ALA A 311 4.29 -30.50 -3.06
CA ALA A 311 2.88 -30.78 -2.92
C ALA A 311 2.17 -30.82 -4.29
N ALA A 312 0.96 -31.38 -4.32
CA ALA A 312 0.14 -31.36 -5.53
C ALA A 312 -0.13 -29.90 -6.00
N PRO A 313 -0.05 -29.61 -7.32
CA PRO A 313 -0.24 -28.27 -7.84
C PRO A 313 -1.66 -27.77 -7.60
N VAL A 314 -1.78 -26.54 -7.11
CA VAL A 314 -3.05 -25.85 -6.91
C VAL A 314 -3.14 -24.66 -7.87
N LEU A 315 -4.32 -24.43 -8.46
CA LEU A 315 -4.58 -23.19 -9.20
C LEU A 315 -4.71 -22.04 -8.20
N ALA A 316 -3.64 -21.26 -8.04
CA ALA A 316 -3.53 -20.20 -7.05
C ALA A 316 -4.13 -18.87 -7.52
N LEU A 317 -4.25 -18.70 -8.85
CA LEU A 317 -4.83 -17.52 -9.48
C LEU A 317 -5.47 -17.89 -10.82
N THR A 318 -6.72 -17.49 -11.01
CA THR A 318 -7.43 -17.57 -12.30
C THR A 318 -7.10 -16.38 -13.19
N GLY A 319 -6.88 -16.59 -14.49
CA GLY A 319 -6.36 -15.52 -15.35
C GLY A 319 -4.85 -15.40 -15.20
N PHE A 320 -4.22 -14.42 -15.87
CA PHE A 320 -2.75 -14.30 -15.90
C PHE A 320 -2.03 -15.49 -16.58
N GLY A 321 -2.79 -16.27 -17.35
CA GLY A 321 -2.35 -17.44 -18.12
C GLY A 321 -2.39 -17.20 -19.64
N TYR A 322 -1.92 -18.19 -20.40
CA TYR A 322 -1.80 -18.07 -21.85
C TYR A 322 -3.17 -17.91 -22.56
N ARG A 323 -4.17 -18.73 -22.20
CA ARG A 323 -5.55 -18.58 -22.72
C ARG A 323 -6.34 -17.59 -21.87
N ALA A 324 -6.37 -17.80 -20.56
CA ALA A 324 -7.07 -16.94 -19.63
C ALA A 324 -6.24 -15.68 -19.35
N GLY A 325 -6.60 -14.57 -20.00
CA GLY A 325 -5.90 -13.28 -19.90
C GLY A 325 -4.92 -13.01 -21.04
N GLU A 326 -4.80 -13.91 -22.03
CA GLU A 326 -4.04 -13.70 -23.26
C GLU A 326 -2.56 -13.35 -23.07
N TRP A 327 -1.93 -13.86 -22.01
CA TRP A 327 -0.52 -13.60 -21.73
C TRP A 327 0.39 -14.31 -22.75
N ARG A 328 1.47 -13.66 -23.17
CA ARG A 328 2.41 -14.19 -24.18
C ARG A 328 3.83 -13.98 -23.70
N THR A 329 4.70 -14.96 -23.92
CA THR A 329 6.08 -14.94 -23.43
C THR A 329 6.98 -13.95 -24.17
N ASP A 330 6.64 -13.63 -25.42
CA ASP A 330 7.35 -12.70 -26.30
C ASP A 330 6.98 -11.23 -26.06
N ARG A 331 5.81 -10.96 -25.46
CA ARG A 331 5.30 -9.60 -25.22
C ARG A 331 5.12 -9.26 -23.74
N HIS A 332 4.76 -10.25 -22.92
CA HIS A 332 4.29 -10.05 -21.56
C HIS A 332 5.22 -10.76 -20.56
N PRO A 333 6.36 -10.13 -20.20
CA PRO A 333 7.24 -10.68 -19.17
C PRO A 333 6.49 -10.80 -17.84
N ARG A 334 6.76 -11.90 -17.13
CA ARG A 334 6.10 -12.26 -15.86
C ARG A 334 7.16 -12.65 -14.84
N PHE A 335 6.90 -12.29 -13.60
CA PHE A 335 7.84 -12.37 -12.50
C PHE A 335 7.15 -12.93 -11.25
N ALA A 336 7.93 -13.59 -10.40
CA ALA A 336 7.57 -13.95 -9.04
C ALA A 336 8.60 -13.29 -8.11
N VAL A 337 8.24 -12.20 -7.45
CA VAL A 337 9.14 -11.34 -6.65
C VAL A 337 8.38 -10.74 -5.48
N ASP A 338 9.05 -10.43 -4.37
CA ASP A 338 8.41 -9.74 -3.25
C ASP A 338 8.17 -8.26 -3.59
N LEU A 339 6.90 -7.90 -3.83
CA LEU A 339 6.46 -6.52 -4.11
C LEU A 339 5.99 -5.80 -2.85
N THR A 340 5.65 -6.54 -1.80
CA THR A 340 5.03 -6.01 -0.58
C THR A 340 6.01 -5.81 0.57
N GLY A 341 7.18 -6.46 0.51
CA GLY A 341 8.21 -6.48 1.55
C GLY A 341 7.88 -7.46 2.68
N ASP A 342 7.01 -8.44 2.42
CA ASP A 342 6.58 -9.43 3.41
C ASP A 342 7.37 -10.75 3.37
N ARG A 343 8.43 -10.76 2.54
CA ARG A 343 9.34 -11.87 2.22
C ARG A 343 8.69 -13.04 1.50
N ARG A 344 7.48 -12.86 0.96
CA ARG A 344 6.85 -13.83 0.06
C ARG A 344 6.88 -13.27 -1.34
N ALA A 345 7.19 -14.13 -2.30
CA ALA A 345 7.07 -13.77 -3.69
C ALA A 345 5.59 -13.53 -4.05
N ASP A 346 5.35 -12.34 -4.59
CA ASP A 346 4.13 -11.91 -5.26
C ASP A 346 4.23 -12.17 -6.77
N LEU A 347 3.12 -12.01 -7.48
CA LEU A 347 3.09 -12.14 -8.93
C LEU A 347 3.05 -10.78 -9.60
N ALA A 348 3.85 -10.61 -10.65
CA ALA A 348 3.88 -9.39 -11.42
C ALA A 348 4.03 -9.67 -12.91
N GLY A 349 3.49 -8.81 -13.78
CA GLY A 349 3.69 -8.93 -15.22
C GLY A 349 3.39 -7.67 -15.97
N SER A 350 4.09 -7.44 -17.07
CA SER A 350 3.85 -6.30 -17.94
C SER A 350 2.85 -6.72 -19.02
N GLY A 351 1.64 -6.19 -18.97
CA GLY A 351 0.60 -6.36 -19.99
C GLY A 351 0.51 -5.15 -20.92
N GLU A 352 -0.44 -5.18 -21.86
CA GLU A 352 -0.69 -4.10 -22.82
C GLU A 352 -1.16 -2.81 -22.12
N ASP A 353 -1.95 -2.93 -21.05
CA ASP A 353 -2.52 -1.80 -20.30
C ASP A 353 -1.67 -1.36 -19.09
N GLY A 354 -0.45 -1.90 -18.95
CA GLY A 354 0.49 -1.56 -17.87
C GLY A 354 0.95 -2.77 -17.05
N VAL A 355 1.42 -2.52 -15.82
CA VAL A 355 1.89 -3.59 -14.94
C VAL A 355 0.74 -4.15 -14.12
N TRP A 356 0.55 -5.45 -14.24
CA TRP A 356 -0.37 -6.23 -13.45
C TRP A 356 0.36 -6.82 -12.23
N THR A 357 -0.24 -6.73 -11.05
CA THR A 357 0.28 -7.33 -9.83
C THR A 357 -0.80 -8.15 -9.14
N ALA A 358 -0.37 -9.22 -8.48
CA ALA A 358 -1.17 -9.90 -7.48
C ALA A 358 -0.31 -10.26 -6.28
N PRO A 359 -0.45 -9.49 -5.19
CA PRO A 359 0.11 -9.82 -3.91
C PRO A 359 -0.36 -11.17 -3.40
N ASN A 360 0.56 -11.84 -2.73
CA ASN A 360 0.38 -13.11 -2.09
C ASN A 360 -0.23 -12.91 -0.70
N ALA A 361 -1.37 -13.55 -0.47
CA ALA A 361 -2.09 -13.43 0.80
C ALA A 361 -1.46 -14.23 1.96
N GLY A 362 -0.37 -14.98 1.71
CA GLY A 362 0.31 -15.81 2.70
C GLY A 362 -0.39 -17.15 3.00
N ASP A 363 -1.57 -17.38 2.42
CA ASP A 363 -2.28 -18.67 2.46
C ASP A 363 -2.10 -19.47 1.15
N GLY A 364 -1.28 -18.95 0.23
CA GLY A 364 -1.03 -19.47 -1.12
C GLY A 364 -2.13 -19.16 -2.13
N THR A 365 -2.96 -18.15 -1.86
CA THR A 365 -3.78 -17.46 -2.85
C THR A 365 -3.16 -16.11 -3.21
N PHE A 366 -3.38 -15.66 -4.44
CA PHE A 366 -2.98 -14.32 -4.90
C PHE A 366 -4.22 -13.47 -5.10
N ARG A 367 -4.14 -12.21 -4.67
CA ARG A 367 -5.27 -11.26 -4.75
C ARG A 367 -4.95 -10.21 -5.79
N SER A 368 -5.86 -9.99 -6.75
CA SER A 368 -5.80 -8.77 -7.56
C SER A 368 -6.02 -7.56 -6.65
N VAL A 369 -5.10 -6.60 -6.65
CA VAL A 369 -5.26 -5.37 -5.86
C VAL A 369 -6.32 -4.49 -6.53
N ARG A 370 -7.40 -4.20 -5.80
CA ARG A 370 -8.47 -3.32 -6.28
C ARG A 370 -8.10 -1.86 -6.02
N VAL A 371 -8.34 -0.98 -6.99
CA VAL A 371 -8.06 0.46 -6.83
C VAL A 371 -9.35 1.22 -6.57
N ARG A 372 -9.50 1.75 -5.35
CA ARG A 372 -10.53 2.75 -5.02
C ARG A 372 -10.17 4.05 -5.72
N ARG A 373 -11.08 4.56 -6.55
CA ARG A 373 -10.90 5.78 -7.36
C ARG A 373 -11.69 6.95 -6.77
N ASP A 374 -11.20 8.16 -6.97
CA ASP A 374 -11.90 9.36 -6.51
C ASP A 374 -13.16 9.58 -7.34
N ALA A 375 -14.31 9.56 -6.69
CA ALA A 375 -15.62 9.71 -7.32
C ALA A 375 -15.79 11.07 -8.02
N TRP A 376 -15.05 12.10 -7.61
CA TRP A 376 -15.12 13.42 -8.24
C TRP A 376 -14.49 13.44 -9.64
N ASP A 377 -13.39 12.71 -9.83
CA ASP A 377 -12.65 12.67 -11.10
C ASP A 377 -13.29 11.71 -12.13
N LEU A 378 -14.30 10.94 -11.71
CA LEU A 378 -15.05 10.04 -12.59
C LEU A 378 -16.16 10.79 -13.36
N PRO A 379 -16.46 10.37 -14.61
CA PRO A 379 -17.70 10.77 -15.28
C PRO A 379 -18.92 10.50 -14.39
N VAL A 380 -19.96 11.36 -14.48
CA VAL A 380 -21.19 11.28 -13.64
C VAL A 380 -21.75 9.85 -13.55
N TRP A 381 -21.75 9.11 -14.65
CA TRP A 381 -22.20 7.72 -14.70
C TRP A 381 -21.10 6.78 -15.21
N ASP A 382 -19.88 6.98 -14.72
CA ASP A 382 -18.81 5.98 -14.83
C ASP A 382 -19.34 4.60 -14.42
N PRO A 383 -18.90 3.50 -15.08
CA PRO A 383 -19.36 2.16 -14.76
C PRO A 383 -19.31 1.83 -13.26
N ALA A 384 -18.32 2.32 -12.51
CA ALA A 384 -18.21 2.07 -11.08
C ALA A 384 -19.31 2.77 -10.25
N LEU A 385 -19.68 4.01 -10.61
CA LEU A 385 -20.73 4.79 -9.94
C LEU A 385 -22.13 4.30 -10.34
N LEU A 386 -22.33 3.96 -11.62
CA LEU A 386 -23.59 3.42 -12.11
C LEU A 386 -23.88 2.05 -11.50
N SER A 387 -22.89 1.15 -11.45
CA SER A 387 -23.05 -0.16 -10.83
C SER A 387 -23.27 -0.04 -9.32
N TYR A 388 -22.58 0.90 -8.66
CA TYR A 388 -22.81 1.20 -7.24
C TYR A 388 -24.26 1.61 -6.99
N ALA A 389 -24.80 2.56 -7.76
CA ALA A 389 -26.19 2.99 -7.63
C ALA A 389 -27.16 1.81 -7.77
N ARG A 390 -26.99 0.96 -8.79
CA ARG A 390 -27.87 -0.20 -8.98
C ARG A 390 -27.74 -1.24 -7.86
N ALA A 391 -26.54 -1.43 -7.30
CA ALA A 391 -26.33 -2.30 -6.16
C ALA A 391 -27.01 -1.74 -4.89
N VAL A 392 -26.89 -0.43 -4.62
CA VAL A 392 -27.60 0.24 -3.52
C VAL A 392 -29.11 0.02 -3.63
N ARG A 393 -29.70 0.23 -4.82
CA ARG A 393 -31.14 -0.04 -5.03
C ARG A 393 -31.52 -1.48 -4.70
N ALA A 394 -30.72 -2.46 -5.14
CA ALA A 394 -30.99 -3.85 -4.86
C ALA A 394 -30.90 -4.16 -3.36
N MET A 395 -29.88 -3.65 -2.67
CA MET A 395 -29.72 -3.78 -1.22
C MET A 395 -30.85 -3.12 -0.44
N GLN A 396 -31.35 -1.96 -0.89
CA GLN A 396 -32.49 -1.25 -0.28
C GLN A 396 -33.80 -2.03 -0.39
N SER A 397 -33.94 -2.91 -1.39
CA SER A 397 -35.14 -3.72 -1.57
C SER A 397 -35.21 -4.94 -0.64
N ARG A 398 -34.09 -5.31 0.02
CA ARG A 398 -34.00 -6.46 0.91
C ARG A 398 -34.56 -6.13 2.30
N PRO A 399 -35.21 -7.09 2.99
CA PRO A 399 -35.69 -6.87 4.35
C PRO A 399 -34.51 -6.69 5.31
N ILE A 400 -34.71 -5.90 6.37
CA ILE A 400 -33.66 -5.64 7.38
C ILE A 400 -33.18 -6.90 8.12
N SER A 401 -33.91 -8.02 8.05
CA SER A 401 -33.45 -9.31 8.59
C SER A 401 -32.36 -9.96 7.74
N ASP A 402 -32.20 -9.53 6.49
CA ASP A 402 -31.13 -9.98 5.60
C ASP A 402 -29.83 -9.22 5.95
N PRO A 403 -28.76 -9.91 6.38
CA PRO A 403 -27.50 -9.28 6.73
C PRO A 403 -26.82 -8.52 5.58
N THR A 404 -27.22 -8.79 4.33
CA THR A 404 -26.72 -8.11 3.13
C THR A 404 -27.63 -6.97 2.65
N SER A 405 -28.69 -6.64 3.41
CA SER A 405 -29.58 -5.50 3.10
C SER A 405 -28.95 -4.15 3.46
N TRP A 406 -29.38 -3.09 2.77
CA TRP A 406 -28.95 -1.72 3.06
C TRP A 406 -29.26 -1.33 4.50
N ALA A 407 -30.46 -1.66 4.96
CA ALA A 407 -30.92 -1.33 6.29
C ALA A 407 -30.18 -2.11 7.39
N TYR A 408 -29.79 -3.37 7.13
CA TYR A 408 -28.97 -4.13 8.09
C TYR A 408 -27.58 -3.53 8.18
N GLN A 409 -26.93 -3.27 7.04
CA GLN A 409 -25.60 -2.67 7.00
C GLN A 409 -25.60 -1.34 7.75
N ALA A 410 -26.55 -0.44 7.46
CA ALA A 410 -26.68 0.83 8.17
C ALA A 410 -26.88 0.65 9.70
N ALA A 411 -27.69 -0.33 10.12
CA ALA A 411 -27.91 -0.62 11.54
C ALA A 411 -26.66 -1.17 12.26
N MET A 412 -25.69 -1.75 11.53
CA MET A 412 -24.38 -2.12 12.11
C MET A 412 -23.63 -0.89 12.61
N HIS A 413 -23.71 0.22 11.86
CA HIS A 413 -23.17 1.49 12.28
C HIS A 413 -23.96 2.02 13.48
N GLY A 414 -25.24 2.30 13.31
CA GLY A 414 -26.10 2.78 14.39
C GLY A 414 -27.57 2.75 13.99
N ARG A 415 -28.46 2.69 14.99
CA ARG A 415 -29.91 2.75 14.82
C ARG A 415 -30.62 3.07 16.13
N SER A 416 -31.61 3.96 16.06
CA SER A 416 -32.52 4.24 17.17
C SER A 416 -33.48 3.07 17.44
N GLY A 417 -33.73 2.77 18.72
CA GLY A 417 -34.65 1.73 19.17
C GLY A 417 -33.96 0.49 19.75
N SER A 418 -34.73 -0.55 20.07
CA SER A 418 -34.19 -1.77 20.64
C SER A 418 -33.44 -2.61 19.60
N THR A 419 -32.27 -3.11 19.99
CA THR A 419 -31.50 -4.06 19.18
C THR A 419 -32.01 -5.48 19.42
N PRO A 420 -32.45 -6.22 18.40
CA PRO A 420 -32.83 -7.61 18.55
C PRO A 420 -31.67 -8.45 19.10
N SER A 421 -31.98 -9.40 19.98
CA SER A 421 -30.96 -10.31 20.53
C SER A 421 -30.23 -11.04 19.40
N GLY A 422 -28.89 -10.99 19.43
CA GLY A 422 -28.03 -11.61 18.42
C GLY A 422 -27.85 -10.81 17.11
N ALA A 423 -28.45 -9.63 16.98
CA ALA A 423 -28.17 -8.73 15.86
C ALA A 423 -26.82 -8.00 16.07
N ASP A 424 -25.98 -7.95 15.04
CA ASP A 424 -24.71 -7.21 15.06
C ASP A 424 -24.98 -5.73 14.74
N TRP A 425 -25.85 -5.06 15.51
CA TRP A 425 -26.24 -3.65 15.34
C TRP A 425 -25.64 -2.76 16.43
N ASN A 426 -25.51 -1.45 16.16
CA ASN A 426 -24.94 -0.47 17.10
C ASN A 426 -23.52 -0.85 17.56
N LEU A 427 -22.67 -1.26 16.61
CA LEU A 427 -21.32 -1.74 16.86
C LEU A 427 -20.23 -0.76 16.45
N CYS A 428 -20.57 0.38 15.83
CA CYS A 428 -19.55 1.36 15.41
C CYS A 428 -18.73 1.85 16.59
N GLN A 429 -17.48 2.25 16.33
CA GLN A 429 -16.57 2.75 17.34
C GLN A 429 -16.37 4.24 17.09
N HIS A 430 -16.68 5.06 18.09
CA HIS A 430 -16.43 6.51 18.06
C HIS A 430 -15.79 6.99 19.35
N GLY A 431 -15.00 8.05 19.26
CA GLY A 431 -14.31 8.65 20.39
C GLY A 431 -13.29 7.71 21.03
N SER A 432 -12.58 6.91 20.22
CA SER A 432 -11.58 5.96 20.70
C SER A 432 -10.56 5.62 19.62
N TRP A 433 -9.41 5.05 20.04
CA TRP A 433 -8.40 4.47 19.15
C TRP A 433 -8.91 3.34 18.24
N HIS A 434 -10.15 2.86 18.42
CA HIS A 434 -10.78 1.84 17.57
C HIS A 434 -11.60 2.40 16.42
N PHE A 435 -11.78 3.74 16.35
CA PHE A 435 -12.54 4.42 15.29
C PHE A 435 -12.06 4.00 13.89
N LEU A 436 -10.78 4.20 13.59
CA LEU A 436 -10.20 3.89 12.27
C LEU A 436 -10.25 2.39 11.90
N PRO A 437 -9.75 1.44 12.73
CA PRO A 437 -9.73 0.04 12.35
C PRO A 437 -11.14 -0.58 12.23
N TRP A 438 -12.11 -0.14 13.04
CA TRP A 438 -13.49 -0.61 12.90
C TRP A 438 -14.11 -0.15 11.58
N HIS A 439 -13.99 1.13 11.23
CA HIS A 439 -14.54 1.66 9.99
C HIS A 439 -13.84 1.07 8.75
N ARG A 440 -12.54 0.77 8.82
CA ARG A 440 -11.84 0.02 7.75
C ARG A 440 -12.45 -1.36 7.52
N GLY A 441 -12.64 -2.13 8.60
CA GLY A 441 -13.28 -3.44 8.52
C GLY A 441 -14.70 -3.35 7.97
N TYR A 442 -15.46 -2.35 8.43
CA TYR A 442 -16.82 -2.09 7.99
C TYR A 442 -16.90 -1.80 6.48
N LEU A 443 -16.05 -0.91 5.97
CA LEU A 443 -15.94 -0.61 4.54
C LEU A 443 -15.53 -1.83 3.72
N TYR A 444 -14.57 -2.62 4.21
CA TYR A 444 -14.08 -3.81 3.51
C TYR A 444 -15.18 -4.86 3.30
N PHE A 445 -15.96 -5.17 4.33
CA PHE A 445 -17.05 -6.14 4.23
C PHE A 445 -18.25 -5.60 3.46
N PHE A 446 -18.58 -4.31 3.64
CA PHE A 446 -19.60 -3.65 2.82
C PHE A 446 -19.24 -3.66 1.33
N GLU A 447 -17.99 -3.33 0.98
CA GLU A 447 -17.51 -3.37 -0.41
C GLU A 447 -17.68 -4.76 -1.02
N GLN A 448 -17.44 -5.84 -0.27
CA GLN A 448 -17.65 -7.20 -0.75
C GLN A 448 -19.12 -7.49 -1.07
N ILE A 449 -20.04 -7.06 -0.19
CA ILE A 449 -21.49 -7.23 -0.41
C ILE A 449 -21.93 -6.47 -1.66
N VAL A 450 -21.51 -5.22 -1.80
CA VAL A 450 -21.81 -4.40 -2.97
C VAL A 450 -21.20 -5.01 -4.23
N ARG A 451 -19.93 -5.45 -4.19
CA ARG A 451 -19.25 -6.07 -5.33
C ARG A 451 -19.97 -7.34 -5.78
N ALA A 452 -20.39 -8.19 -4.86
CA ALA A 452 -21.14 -9.40 -5.20
C ALA A 452 -22.43 -9.05 -5.95
N GLU A 453 -23.12 -7.99 -5.53
CA GLU A 453 -24.30 -7.48 -6.21
C GLU A 453 -23.99 -6.86 -7.58
N VAL A 454 -22.89 -6.10 -7.69
CA VAL A 454 -22.40 -5.55 -8.97
C VAL A 454 -22.13 -6.66 -9.97
N ILE A 455 -21.41 -7.70 -9.58
CA ILE A 455 -21.09 -8.86 -10.42
C ILE A 455 -22.37 -9.60 -10.83
N ARG A 456 -23.30 -9.81 -9.89
CA ARG A 456 -24.60 -10.45 -10.16
C ARG A 456 -25.42 -9.69 -11.21
N GLN A 457 -25.27 -8.38 -11.27
CA GLN A 457 -25.92 -7.51 -12.26
C GLN A 457 -25.10 -7.31 -13.55
N GLY A 458 -23.99 -8.05 -13.74
CA GLY A 458 -23.14 -7.99 -14.92
C GLY A 458 -22.17 -6.80 -14.96
N GLY A 459 -21.87 -6.20 -13.80
CA GLY A 459 -20.84 -5.16 -13.67
C GLY A 459 -19.41 -5.74 -13.52
N PRO A 460 -18.41 -4.86 -13.38
CA PRO A 460 -16.99 -5.25 -13.35
C PRO A 460 -16.65 -6.15 -12.16
N ALA A 461 -15.86 -7.21 -12.40
CA ALA A 461 -15.44 -8.18 -11.37
C ALA A 461 -14.42 -7.60 -10.39
N ASP A 462 -13.64 -6.62 -10.84
CA ASP A 462 -12.64 -5.87 -10.09
C ASP A 462 -13.21 -4.60 -9.43
N TRP A 463 -14.55 -4.45 -9.38
CA TRP A 463 -15.19 -3.28 -8.78
C TRP A 463 -14.66 -2.98 -7.37
N ALA A 464 -14.30 -1.73 -7.13
CA ALA A 464 -13.83 -1.21 -5.85
C ALA A 464 -14.73 -0.04 -5.41
N LEU A 465 -14.94 0.11 -4.10
CA LEU A 465 -15.72 1.21 -3.56
C LEU A 465 -15.02 2.55 -3.88
N PRO A 466 -15.67 3.51 -4.55
CA PRO A 466 -15.09 4.84 -4.74
C PRO A 466 -14.88 5.56 -3.41
N TYR A 467 -14.05 6.60 -3.40
CA TYR A 467 -13.92 7.53 -2.27
C TYR A 467 -14.23 8.96 -2.72
N TRP A 468 -14.54 9.86 -1.79
CA TRP A 468 -14.77 11.27 -2.08
C TRP A 468 -13.65 12.13 -1.50
N ASP A 469 -12.72 12.60 -2.34
CA ASP A 469 -11.56 13.39 -1.89
C ASP A 469 -11.89 14.87 -1.67
N TYR A 470 -12.74 15.17 -0.70
CA TYR A 470 -13.05 16.55 -0.32
C TYR A 470 -11.87 17.31 0.31
N SER A 471 -10.73 16.64 0.56
CA SER A 471 -9.52 17.28 1.09
C SER A 471 -8.89 18.26 0.10
N THR A 472 -9.20 18.10 -1.20
CA THR A 472 -8.87 19.06 -2.25
C THR A 472 -10.02 20.09 -2.38
N PRO A 473 -9.78 21.41 -2.19
CA PRO A 473 -10.87 22.41 -2.20
C PRO A 473 -11.73 22.44 -3.48
N ALA A 474 -11.16 22.07 -4.62
CA ALA A 474 -11.88 21.98 -5.89
C ALA A 474 -12.90 20.82 -5.92
N ARG A 475 -12.70 19.79 -5.09
CA ARG A 475 -13.46 18.53 -5.03
C ARG A 475 -14.41 18.47 -3.83
N ALA A 476 -14.53 19.55 -3.06
CA ALA A 476 -15.33 19.63 -1.83
C ALA A 476 -16.86 19.71 -2.06
N ALA A 477 -17.34 19.65 -3.30
CA ALA A 477 -18.77 19.46 -3.59
C ALA A 477 -19.10 17.96 -3.69
N LEU A 478 -20.37 17.60 -3.48
CA LEU A 478 -20.82 16.22 -3.71
C LEU A 478 -20.49 15.77 -5.14
N PRO A 479 -19.97 14.54 -5.33
CA PRO A 479 -19.78 13.98 -6.66
C PRO A 479 -21.10 14.06 -7.45
N PRO A 480 -21.08 14.47 -8.74
CA PRO A 480 -22.29 14.73 -9.51
C PRO A 480 -23.34 13.61 -9.48
N ALA A 481 -22.90 12.34 -9.50
CA ALA A 481 -23.77 11.16 -9.42
C ALA A 481 -24.69 11.13 -8.19
N PHE A 482 -24.32 11.80 -7.10
CA PHE A 482 -25.09 11.85 -5.86
C PHE A 482 -26.10 13.01 -5.82
N ARG A 483 -26.08 13.89 -6.83
CA ARG A 483 -26.97 15.06 -6.97
C ARG A 483 -28.06 14.86 -8.03
N GLU A 484 -27.81 13.99 -9.00
CA GLU A 484 -28.80 13.66 -10.04
C GLU A 484 -30.02 12.96 -9.45
N ARG A 485 -31.23 13.37 -9.86
CA ARG A 485 -32.48 12.78 -9.35
C ARG A 485 -32.81 11.42 -9.97
N THR A 486 -32.27 11.14 -11.15
CA THR A 486 -32.55 9.93 -11.92
C THR A 486 -31.27 9.30 -12.45
N LEU A 487 -31.29 7.97 -12.61
CA LEU A 487 -30.27 7.24 -13.36
C LEU A 487 -30.41 7.51 -14.88
N PRO A 488 -29.42 7.10 -15.71
CA PRO A 488 -29.50 7.24 -17.17
C PRO A 488 -30.74 6.60 -17.82
N ASP A 489 -31.34 5.60 -17.19
CA ASP A 489 -32.56 4.92 -17.65
C ASP A 489 -33.85 5.64 -17.24
N GLY A 490 -33.76 6.81 -16.60
CA GLY A 490 -34.88 7.61 -16.13
C GLY A 490 -35.50 7.15 -14.80
N THR A 491 -35.01 6.06 -14.20
CA THR A 491 -35.50 5.59 -12.89
C THR A 491 -34.94 6.43 -11.74
N PRO A 492 -35.62 6.52 -10.57
CA PRO A 492 -35.15 7.31 -9.43
C PRO A 492 -33.74 6.90 -8.97
N ASN A 493 -32.84 7.86 -8.79
CA ASN A 493 -31.46 7.60 -8.38
C ASN A 493 -31.39 7.22 -6.88
N PRO A 494 -30.96 6.01 -6.53
CA PRO A 494 -30.83 5.59 -5.13
C PRO A 494 -29.68 6.29 -4.38
N LEU A 495 -28.74 6.94 -5.09
CA LEU A 495 -27.66 7.74 -4.50
C LEU A 495 -28.09 9.16 -4.09
N PHE A 496 -29.25 9.63 -4.58
CA PHE A 496 -29.78 10.93 -4.24
C PHE A 496 -30.60 10.86 -2.95
N VAL A 497 -30.28 11.74 -1.99
CA VAL A 497 -30.97 11.85 -0.69
C VAL A 497 -31.44 13.29 -0.53
N ALA A 498 -32.76 13.47 -0.44
CA ALA A 498 -33.37 14.79 -0.37
C ALA A 498 -33.13 15.50 0.97
N GLN A 499 -32.87 14.74 2.04
CA GLN A 499 -32.65 15.24 3.40
C GLN A 499 -31.29 15.94 3.59
N ARG A 500 -30.35 15.84 2.63
CA ARG A 500 -29.08 16.57 2.72
C ARG A 500 -29.32 18.08 2.62
N ALA A 501 -28.39 18.87 3.17
CA ALA A 501 -28.39 20.33 3.06
C ALA A 501 -28.65 20.78 1.60
N ALA A 502 -29.65 21.64 1.41
CA ALA A 502 -30.14 22.03 0.09
C ALA A 502 -29.05 22.64 -0.80
N GLY A 503 -28.18 23.48 -0.22
CA GLY A 503 -27.03 24.07 -0.92
C GLY A 503 -26.05 23.03 -1.45
N LEU A 504 -25.86 21.92 -0.74
CA LEU A 504 -24.97 20.83 -1.15
C LEU A 504 -25.59 20.02 -2.31
N ASN A 505 -26.89 19.71 -2.22
CA ASN A 505 -27.64 19.08 -3.33
C ASN A 505 -27.66 19.97 -4.60
N ALA A 506 -27.62 21.30 -4.44
CA ALA A 506 -27.50 22.26 -5.54
C ALA A 506 -26.08 22.39 -6.13
N GLY A 507 -25.09 21.65 -5.61
CA GLY A 507 -23.70 21.70 -6.08
C GLY A 507 -22.79 22.67 -5.33
N GLY A 508 -23.24 23.19 -4.19
CA GLY A 508 -22.40 23.92 -3.24
C GLY A 508 -21.24 23.07 -2.73
N ARG A 509 -20.20 23.73 -2.21
CA ARG A 509 -19.00 23.08 -1.68
C ARG A 509 -18.99 23.14 -0.16
N LEU A 510 -18.46 22.11 0.46
CA LEU A 510 -18.06 22.16 1.86
C LEU A 510 -16.96 23.22 2.04
N PRO A 511 -16.96 23.96 3.15
CA PRO A 511 -15.96 24.96 3.46
C PRO A 511 -14.62 24.30 3.80
N ALA A 512 -13.52 24.96 3.46
CA ALA A 512 -12.17 24.45 3.72
C ALA A 512 -11.88 24.22 5.21
N SER A 513 -12.52 24.97 6.10
CA SER A 513 -12.41 24.76 7.54
C SER A 513 -12.96 23.40 7.98
N ALA A 514 -13.96 22.85 7.28
CA ALA A 514 -14.56 21.55 7.59
C ALA A 514 -13.87 20.37 6.87
N THR A 515 -13.23 20.61 5.73
CA THR A 515 -12.59 19.54 4.93
C THR A 515 -11.08 19.43 5.13
N GLY A 516 -10.46 20.42 5.79
CA GLY A 516 -9.01 20.48 5.98
C GLY A 516 -8.49 19.43 6.95
N SER A 517 -7.70 18.48 6.45
CA SER A 517 -7.06 17.42 7.26
C SER A 517 -5.68 17.80 7.82
N ALA A 518 -5.20 19.02 7.58
CA ALA A 518 -3.84 19.44 7.90
C ALA A 518 -3.48 19.25 9.39
N THR A 519 -4.42 19.49 10.30
CA THR A 519 -4.18 19.29 11.75
C THR A 519 -3.94 17.82 12.08
N ALA A 520 -4.77 16.91 11.57
CA ALA A 520 -4.57 15.48 11.73
C ALA A 520 -3.25 15.02 11.07
N MET A 521 -2.90 15.55 9.89
CA MET A 521 -1.66 15.16 9.18
C MET A 521 -0.37 15.60 9.90
N ARG A 522 -0.43 16.67 10.70
CA ARG A 522 0.73 17.15 11.47
C ARG A 522 1.09 16.27 12.66
N THR A 523 0.17 15.43 13.14
CA THR A 523 0.47 14.53 14.26
C THR A 523 1.48 13.47 13.82
N THR A 524 2.34 13.04 14.74
CA THR A 524 3.32 11.96 14.50
C THR A 524 3.02 10.70 15.30
N VAL A 525 2.10 10.78 16.25
CA VAL A 525 1.70 9.68 17.14
C VAL A 525 0.24 9.30 16.88
N PHE A 526 -0.03 7.99 16.83
CA PHE A 526 -1.39 7.51 16.59
C PHE A 526 -2.34 7.80 17.76
N THR A 527 -1.93 7.50 19.00
CA THR A 527 -2.75 7.69 20.21
C THR A 527 -2.02 8.57 21.22
N PRO A 528 -2.67 9.58 21.82
CA PRO A 528 -4.10 9.91 21.68
C PRO A 528 -4.44 10.75 20.44
N ASP A 529 -3.44 11.21 19.68
CA ASP A 529 -3.61 12.33 18.75
C ASP A 529 -4.35 11.96 17.46
N PHE A 530 -3.73 11.20 16.55
CA PHE A 530 -4.29 10.96 15.20
C PHE A 530 -5.62 10.18 15.23
N GLY A 531 -5.59 8.99 15.85
CA GLY A 531 -6.65 7.99 15.81
C GLY A 531 -7.48 7.91 17.09
N GLY A 532 -7.17 8.70 18.11
CA GLY A 532 -7.92 8.77 19.37
C GLY A 532 -7.25 8.09 20.56
N GLY A 533 -7.84 8.29 21.74
CA GLY A 533 -7.33 7.80 23.02
C GLY A 533 -7.58 6.31 23.27
N ARG A 534 -6.79 5.73 24.18
CA ARG A 534 -6.86 4.31 24.53
C ARG A 534 -8.14 3.98 25.31
N THR A 535 -8.97 3.09 24.77
CA THR A 535 -10.20 2.62 25.44
C THR A 535 -10.46 1.14 25.17
N GLY A 536 -11.40 0.53 25.89
CA GLY A 536 -12.01 -0.73 25.42
C GLY A 536 -12.98 -0.48 24.25
N PRO A 537 -13.45 -1.54 23.56
CA PRO A 537 -14.48 -1.43 22.53
C PRO A 537 -15.81 -0.94 23.11
N GLN A 538 -16.37 0.09 22.49
CA GLN A 538 -17.62 0.70 22.92
C GLN A 538 -18.23 1.51 21.78
N HIS A 539 -19.55 1.62 21.79
CA HIS A 539 -20.26 2.27 20.69
C HIS A 539 -19.90 3.76 20.55
N PHE A 540 -19.90 4.48 21.69
CA PHE A 540 -19.48 5.88 21.79
C PHE A 540 -18.67 6.11 23.07
N PHE A 541 -17.72 7.03 22.98
CA PHE A 541 -16.96 7.55 24.12
C PHE A 541 -16.48 8.98 23.83
N ASN A 542 -15.63 9.52 24.70
CA ASN A 542 -15.14 10.90 24.63
C ASN A 542 -13.61 11.01 24.56
N ALA A 543 -12.96 10.14 23.76
CA ALA A 543 -11.51 10.15 23.52
C ALA A 543 -11.18 10.20 22.00
N TYR A 544 -11.81 11.14 21.30
CA TYR A 544 -11.67 11.38 19.87
C TYR A 544 -10.26 11.76 19.44
N GLY A 545 -9.84 11.29 18.26
CA GLY A 545 -8.62 11.75 17.59
C GLY A 545 -8.87 12.96 16.68
N GLU A 546 -7.79 13.62 16.24
CA GLU A 546 -7.88 14.80 15.37
C GLU A 546 -8.56 14.50 14.04
N LEU A 547 -8.33 13.31 13.46
CA LEU A 547 -8.96 12.92 12.18
C LEU A 547 -10.47 12.69 12.32
N GLU A 548 -10.90 12.12 13.46
CA GLU A 548 -12.32 11.86 13.76
C GLU A 548 -13.08 13.18 14.00
N PHE A 549 -12.45 14.18 14.62
CA PHE A 549 -13.03 15.51 14.74
C PHE A 549 -13.10 16.25 13.40
N THR A 550 -11.94 16.58 12.82
CA THR A 550 -11.86 17.33 11.56
C THR A 550 -10.95 16.58 10.59
N PRO A 551 -11.46 16.09 9.45
CA PRO A 551 -12.71 16.51 8.81
C PRO A 551 -13.95 15.64 9.12
N HIS A 552 -13.81 14.48 9.77
CA HIS A 552 -14.90 13.49 9.83
C HIS A 552 -16.20 14.03 10.43
N ASN A 553 -16.20 14.52 11.68
CA ASN A 553 -17.43 14.99 12.33
C ASN A 553 -17.97 16.26 11.66
N ASP A 554 -17.11 17.14 11.15
CA ASP A 554 -17.53 18.39 10.49
C ASP A 554 -18.32 18.10 9.20
N VAL A 555 -17.81 17.17 8.38
CA VAL A 555 -18.45 16.74 7.13
C VAL A 555 -19.83 16.13 7.42
N HIS A 556 -19.94 15.27 8.44
CA HIS A 556 -21.22 14.71 8.87
C HIS A 556 -22.25 15.81 9.21
N SER A 557 -21.88 16.73 10.10
CA SER A 557 -22.76 17.81 10.55
C SER A 557 -23.19 18.74 9.42
N LEU A 558 -22.30 19.05 8.47
CA LEU A 558 -22.62 19.97 7.36
C LEU A 558 -23.43 19.33 6.23
N ILE A 559 -23.32 18.01 6.02
CA ILE A 559 -24.22 17.32 5.07
C ILE A 559 -25.65 17.31 5.64
N GLY A 560 -25.79 17.15 6.96
CA GLY A 560 -27.08 17.17 7.65
C GLY A 560 -28.00 16.00 7.25
N GLY A 561 -29.27 16.08 7.68
CA GLY A 561 -30.24 15.01 7.46
C GLY A 561 -29.76 13.69 8.05
N LEU A 562 -29.80 12.61 7.25
CA LEU A 562 -29.34 11.29 7.68
C LEU A 562 -27.87 11.32 8.14
N MET A 563 -27.00 12.08 7.46
CA MET A 563 -25.57 12.15 7.80
C MET A 563 -25.27 12.87 9.13
N GLY A 564 -26.20 13.68 9.64
CA GLY A 564 -26.03 14.43 10.88
C GLY A 564 -26.19 13.61 12.16
N ASP A 565 -26.83 12.44 12.08
CA ASP A 565 -27.10 11.54 13.22
C ASP A 565 -26.35 10.20 13.00
N PRO A 566 -25.45 9.78 13.91
CA PRO A 566 -24.73 8.52 13.74
C PRO A 566 -25.65 7.28 13.72
N ASN A 567 -26.88 7.35 14.24
CA ASN A 567 -27.86 6.27 14.13
C ASN A 567 -28.49 6.15 12.74
N GLN A 568 -28.22 7.10 11.84
CA GLN A 568 -28.85 7.19 10.53
C GLN A 568 -27.84 7.40 9.41
N ALA A 569 -26.62 7.86 9.72
CA ALA A 569 -25.65 8.30 8.72
C ALA A 569 -25.39 7.27 7.63
N ALA A 570 -25.22 5.99 8.00
CA ALA A 570 -24.97 4.91 7.04
C ALA A 570 -26.16 4.56 6.12
N LEU A 571 -27.35 5.14 6.34
CA LEU A 571 -28.48 5.06 5.41
C LEU A 571 -28.27 5.96 4.18
N ASP A 572 -27.46 7.02 4.29
CA ASP A 572 -27.10 7.87 3.16
C ASP A 572 -25.95 7.23 2.36
N PRO A 573 -26.10 6.97 1.04
CA PRO A 573 -25.02 6.38 0.24
C PRO A 573 -23.70 7.17 0.22
N ILE A 574 -23.71 8.49 0.48
CA ILE A 574 -22.47 9.26 0.53
C ILE A 574 -21.61 8.92 1.76
N PHE A 575 -22.20 8.37 2.83
CA PHE A 575 -21.51 7.89 4.02
C PHE A 575 -20.31 7.01 3.68
N TRP A 576 -20.51 6.07 2.76
CA TRP A 576 -19.51 5.06 2.41
C TRP A 576 -18.32 5.67 1.68
N LEU A 577 -18.54 6.65 0.79
CA LEU A 577 -17.47 7.36 0.09
C LEU A 577 -16.74 8.34 1.03
N HIS A 578 -17.46 8.96 1.96
CA HIS A 578 -16.88 9.79 3.02
C HIS A 578 -15.94 8.98 3.89
N HIS A 579 -16.40 7.84 4.42
CA HIS A 579 -15.59 6.96 5.25
C HIS A 579 -14.45 6.27 4.48
N ALA A 580 -14.62 5.99 3.19
CA ALA A 580 -13.51 5.56 2.33
C ALA A 580 -12.41 6.64 2.23
N ASN A 581 -12.77 7.94 2.25
CA ASN A 581 -11.77 9.00 2.31
C ASN A 581 -11.14 9.13 3.72
N VAL A 582 -11.88 8.91 4.79
CA VAL A 582 -11.31 8.85 6.16
C VAL A 582 -10.29 7.71 6.27
N ASP A 583 -10.63 6.53 5.76
CA ASP A 583 -9.72 5.38 5.71
C ASP A 583 -8.48 5.66 4.84
N ARG A 584 -8.66 6.30 3.69
CA ARG A 584 -7.55 6.78 2.86
C ARG A 584 -6.63 7.73 3.61
N LEU A 585 -7.17 8.69 4.36
CA LEU A 585 -6.37 9.67 5.10
C LEU A 585 -5.49 8.99 6.17
N TRP A 586 -5.90 7.86 6.73
CA TRP A 586 -5.02 7.03 7.56
C TRP A 586 -3.83 6.48 6.78
N THR A 587 -4.06 5.95 5.57
CA THR A 587 -2.96 5.52 4.68
C THR A 587 -2.03 6.68 4.29
N VAL A 588 -2.59 7.86 4.00
CA VAL A 588 -1.81 9.07 3.68
C VAL A 588 -0.95 9.49 4.87
N TRP A 589 -1.48 9.46 6.08
CA TRP A 589 -0.74 9.77 7.30
C TRP A 589 0.47 8.83 7.50
N LEU A 590 0.26 7.52 7.38
CA LEU A 590 1.35 6.53 7.50
C LEU A 590 2.46 6.76 6.47
N ARG A 591 2.10 7.10 5.23
CA ARG A 591 3.06 7.33 4.14
C ARG A 591 3.94 8.56 4.31
N GLN A 592 3.59 9.50 5.20
CA GLN A 592 4.44 10.67 5.47
C GLN A 592 5.73 10.33 6.23
N GLY A 593 5.88 9.10 6.73
CA GLY A 593 7.07 8.69 7.49
C GLY A 593 7.25 9.52 8.77
N GLY A 594 8.50 9.78 9.16
CA GLY A 594 8.80 10.59 10.35
C GLY A 594 8.43 9.94 11.69
N GLY A 595 8.47 8.60 11.75
CA GLY A 595 8.11 7.82 12.95
C GLY A 595 6.62 7.50 13.11
N ARG A 596 5.78 7.95 12.16
CA ARG A 596 4.35 7.60 12.12
C ARG A 596 4.17 6.09 11.93
N ALA A 597 3.49 5.45 12.86
CA ALA A 597 3.22 4.03 12.84
C ALA A 597 1.93 3.69 13.58
N ASP A 598 1.30 2.59 13.18
CA ASP A 598 0.16 2.02 13.90
C ASP A 598 0.58 1.53 15.30
N PRO A 599 -0.31 1.59 16.30
CA PRO A 599 -0.02 1.11 17.65
C PRO A 599 0.55 -0.31 17.65
N ALA A 600 1.69 -0.51 18.34
CA ALA A 600 2.27 -1.83 18.59
C ALA A 600 1.53 -2.61 19.71
N ASP A 601 0.58 -1.95 20.38
CA ASP A 601 -0.16 -2.48 21.52
C ASP A 601 -0.96 -3.74 21.16
N ALA A 602 -0.73 -4.83 21.90
CA ALA A 602 -1.38 -6.11 21.67
C ALA A 602 -2.90 -6.05 21.91
N ALA A 603 -3.38 -5.23 22.86
CA ALA A 603 -4.82 -5.05 23.10
C ALA A 603 -5.49 -4.40 21.89
N TRP A 604 -4.82 -3.46 21.24
CA TRP A 604 -5.34 -2.82 20.04
C TRP A 604 -5.25 -3.75 18.81
N ARG A 605 -4.10 -4.41 18.59
CA ARG A 605 -3.87 -5.29 17.43
C ARG A 605 -4.71 -6.56 17.46
N ASN A 606 -4.89 -7.15 18.64
CA ASN A 606 -5.65 -8.39 18.81
C ASN A 606 -7.15 -8.16 18.99
N GLN A 607 -7.59 -6.89 19.07
CA GLN A 607 -9.00 -6.57 19.13
C GLN A 607 -9.72 -7.17 17.91
N SER A 608 -10.75 -7.96 18.17
CA SER A 608 -11.53 -8.69 17.16
C SER A 608 -12.86 -7.99 16.89
N TRP A 609 -13.24 -7.94 15.62
CA TRP A 609 -14.44 -7.29 15.13
C TRP A 609 -15.28 -8.26 14.32
N ALA A 610 -16.61 -8.22 14.50
CA ALA A 610 -17.53 -9.06 13.75
C ALA A 610 -18.24 -8.25 12.65
N PHE A 611 -18.21 -8.76 11.43
CA PHE A 611 -18.88 -8.19 10.26
C PHE A 611 -19.67 -9.25 9.49
N ARG A 612 -20.32 -8.83 8.39
CA ARG A 612 -21.08 -9.70 7.48
C ARG A 612 -20.36 -9.83 6.15
N ASP A 613 -20.09 -11.06 5.70
CA ASP A 613 -19.54 -11.29 4.37
C ASP A 613 -20.59 -11.13 3.25
N ALA A 614 -20.17 -11.30 1.99
CA ALA A 614 -21.05 -11.19 0.83
C ALA A 614 -22.20 -12.22 0.80
N SER A 615 -22.12 -13.29 1.60
CA SER A 615 -23.18 -14.30 1.76
C SER A 615 -24.05 -14.04 2.99
N GLY A 616 -23.75 -13.00 3.76
CA GLY A 616 -24.43 -12.65 5.01
C GLY A 616 -23.95 -13.42 6.24
N ASN A 617 -22.90 -14.24 6.11
CA ASN A 617 -22.34 -14.96 7.26
C ASN A 617 -21.60 -14.01 8.18
N ARG A 618 -21.61 -14.33 9.48
CA ARG A 618 -20.83 -13.60 10.47
C ARG A 618 -19.36 -13.99 10.35
N VAL A 619 -18.49 -13.01 10.14
CA VAL A 619 -17.04 -13.20 10.04
C VAL A 619 -16.33 -12.32 11.06
N THR A 620 -15.31 -12.86 11.72
CA THR A 620 -14.47 -12.11 12.65
C THR A 620 -13.10 -11.81 12.06
N ILE A 621 -12.60 -10.61 12.29
CA ILE A 621 -11.26 -10.18 11.86
C ILE A 621 -10.61 -9.33 12.95
N THR A 622 -9.31 -9.46 13.15
CA THR A 622 -8.56 -8.64 14.12
C THR A 622 -8.10 -7.34 13.49
N THR A 623 -7.94 -6.29 14.30
CA THR A 623 -7.33 -5.02 13.86
C THR A 623 -5.98 -5.25 13.17
N GLY A 624 -5.13 -6.13 13.74
CA GLY A 624 -3.80 -6.45 13.20
C GLY A 624 -3.83 -7.07 11.80
N ALA A 625 -4.92 -7.76 11.44
CA ALA A 625 -5.12 -8.37 10.12
C ALA A 625 -5.75 -7.39 9.10
N MET A 626 -5.79 -6.09 9.40
CA MET A 626 -6.38 -5.06 8.54
C MET A 626 -5.51 -3.79 8.44
N LEU A 627 -4.27 -3.82 8.93
CA LEU A 627 -3.45 -2.61 9.05
C LEU A 627 -2.95 -2.11 7.71
N ASP A 628 -2.61 -3.02 6.80
CA ASP A 628 -2.25 -2.68 5.44
C ASP A 628 -3.42 -3.04 4.50
N PRO A 629 -4.16 -2.06 3.95
CA PRO A 629 -5.31 -2.37 3.09
C PRO A 629 -4.90 -3.08 1.79
N GLY A 630 -3.70 -2.83 1.27
CA GLY A 630 -3.21 -3.47 0.05
C GLY A 630 -2.84 -4.92 0.31
N ARG A 631 -1.94 -5.15 1.26
CA ARG A 631 -1.46 -6.49 1.64
C ARG A 631 -2.56 -7.33 2.29
N ASP A 632 -3.23 -6.79 3.32
CA ASP A 632 -4.14 -7.57 4.16
C ASP A 632 -5.55 -7.69 3.57
N LEU A 633 -6.00 -6.69 2.80
CA LEU A 633 -7.40 -6.58 2.32
C LEU A 633 -7.54 -6.53 0.79
N GLY A 634 -6.43 -6.46 0.04
CA GLY A 634 -6.43 -6.48 -1.41
C GLY A 634 -7.05 -5.24 -2.05
N TYR A 635 -6.90 -4.05 -1.45
CA TYR A 635 -7.27 -2.79 -2.08
C TYR A 635 -6.31 -1.64 -1.76
N VAL A 636 -6.20 -0.68 -2.68
CA VAL A 636 -5.44 0.57 -2.51
C VAL A 636 -6.25 1.77 -3.00
N TYR A 637 -5.78 2.97 -2.70
CA TYR A 637 -6.36 4.23 -3.19
C TYR A 637 -5.58 4.75 -4.41
N GLN A 638 -6.28 5.40 -5.34
CA GLN A 638 -5.73 5.93 -6.59
C GLN A 638 -4.51 6.84 -6.40
N ASP A 639 -4.48 7.71 -5.40
CA ASP A 639 -3.31 8.56 -5.10
C ASP A 639 -2.20 7.85 -4.31
N GLY A 640 -2.43 6.60 -3.90
CA GLY A 640 -1.35 5.68 -3.58
C GLY A 640 -0.60 5.17 -4.79
N VAL A 641 -1.11 5.44 -6.00
CA VAL A 641 -0.42 5.22 -7.26
C VAL A 641 0.24 6.55 -7.67
N GLY A 642 1.50 6.73 -7.29
CA GLY A 642 2.35 7.73 -7.94
C GLY A 642 2.34 9.18 -7.47
N ALA A 643 2.13 9.47 -6.18
CA ALA A 643 2.45 10.80 -5.65
C ALA A 643 3.16 10.75 -4.29
N PRO A 644 4.36 11.34 -4.14
CA PRO A 644 4.81 11.81 -2.84
C PRO A 644 3.98 13.03 -2.46
N ALA A 645 3.31 13.00 -1.31
CA ALA A 645 2.72 14.20 -0.74
C ALA A 645 3.87 15.10 -0.25
N ALA A 646 4.21 16.13 -1.03
CA ALA A 646 4.99 17.25 -0.54
C ALA A 646 4.14 18.03 0.47
N LEU A 647 4.68 18.24 1.67
CA LEU A 647 4.22 19.33 2.53
C LEU A 647 5.13 20.53 2.29
N GLU A 648 4.52 21.69 2.03
CA GLU A 648 5.16 22.94 2.37
C GLU A 648 5.52 22.90 3.87
N SER A 649 6.81 23.06 4.15
CA SER A 649 7.39 22.92 5.49
C SER A 649 6.85 23.99 6.43
N MET A 650 6.50 23.62 7.66
CA MET A 650 6.76 24.45 8.84
C MET A 650 7.08 23.57 10.06
N ALA A 651 7.84 24.16 10.98
CA ALA A 651 8.65 23.58 12.05
C ALA A 651 8.14 22.32 12.78
N THR A 652 9.09 21.42 13.03
CA THR A 652 9.01 20.24 13.92
C THR A 652 8.84 20.65 15.39
N PHE A 653 7.92 19.99 16.11
CA PHE A 653 7.95 19.89 17.57
C PHE A 653 7.94 18.43 18.02
N ALA A 654 8.70 18.16 19.08
CA ALA A 654 8.81 16.83 19.68
C ALA A 654 7.59 16.54 20.59
N ALA A 655 7.09 15.31 20.53
CA ALA A 655 6.16 14.79 21.52
C ALA A 655 6.89 14.57 22.86
N VAL A 656 6.38 15.16 23.95
CA VAL A 656 6.88 15.03 25.33
C VAL A 656 5.71 14.58 26.23
N PRO A 657 5.93 13.74 27.26
CA PRO A 657 4.84 13.15 28.04
C PRO A 657 4.04 14.20 28.82
N ALA A 658 2.73 13.98 28.93
CA ALA A 658 1.79 14.87 29.60
C ALA A 658 2.03 14.94 31.13
N ALA A 659 2.42 16.11 31.63
CA ALA A 659 2.06 16.53 32.99
C ALA A 659 0.57 16.91 33.06
N GLU A 660 -0.02 16.93 34.25
CA GLU A 660 -1.41 17.38 34.41
C GLU A 660 -1.54 18.86 34.03
N PRO A 661 -2.46 19.21 33.10
CA PRO A 661 -2.65 20.59 32.67
C PRO A 661 -3.19 21.46 33.81
N GLU A 662 -2.54 22.59 34.08
CA GLU A 662 -2.94 23.57 35.10
C GLU A 662 -3.93 24.60 34.51
N LEU A 663 -5.08 24.80 35.18
CA LEU A 663 -6.09 25.77 34.75
C LEU A 663 -5.58 27.20 35.02
N VAL A 664 -5.40 27.99 33.96
CA VAL A 664 -4.91 29.37 34.07
C VAL A 664 -5.97 30.43 33.78
N GLY A 665 -7.09 30.07 33.15
CA GLY A 665 -8.18 31.00 32.89
C GLY A 665 -9.50 30.30 32.56
N ALA A 666 -10.63 30.95 32.87
CA ALA A 666 -11.96 30.42 32.58
C ALA A 666 -12.98 31.53 32.34
N SER A 667 -13.95 31.27 31.47
CA SER A 667 -15.12 32.14 31.27
C SER A 667 -15.96 32.24 32.53
N ASP A 668 -16.47 33.44 32.83
CA ASP A 668 -17.34 33.72 33.98
C ASP A 668 -18.80 33.27 33.77
N ARG A 669 -19.18 32.99 32.52
CA ARG A 669 -20.53 32.57 32.14
C ARG A 669 -20.52 31.54 31.00
N PRO A 670 -21.59 30.72 30.90
CA PRO A 670 -21.84 29.88 29.74
C PRO A 670 -22.02 30.68 28.44
N VAL A 671 -21.87 29.99 27.31
CA VAL A 671 -22.03 30.55 25.95
C VAL A 671 -23.17 29.86 25.23
N ASP A 672 -24.20 30.62 24.85
CA ASP A 672 -25.30 30.13 24.03
C ASP A 672 -25.03 30.37 22.53
N LEU A 673 -24.97 29.27 21.79
CA LEU A 673 -24.63 29.17 20.38
C LEU A 673 -25.90 28.86 19.56
N ALA A 674 -26.85 29.81 19.55
CA ALA A 674 -28.14 29.71 18.86
C ALA A 674 -28.05 30.09 17.36
N GLY A 675 -27.17 29.42 16.61
CA GLY A 675 -26.97 29.63 15.17
C GLY A 675 -26.33 30.98 14.79
N ARG A 676 -25.74 31.71 15.74
CA ARG A 676 -25.22 33.08 15.55
C ARG A 676 -23.79 33.22 16.03
N ALA A 677 -23.08 34.20 15.47
CA ALA A 677 -21.74 34.53 15.93
C ALA A 677 -21.80 35.08 17.36
N THR A 678 -21.05 34.45 18.27
CA THR A 678 -21.02 34.78 19.71
C THR A 678 -19.57 34.82 20.19
N ALA A 679 -19.29 35.62 21.22
CA ALA A 679 -17.98 35.63 21.87
C ALA A 679 -18.11 35.59 23.40
N VAL A 680 -17.07 35.07 24.04
CA VAL A 680 -16.88 35.07 25.49
C VAL A 680 -15.45 35.45 25.83
N ASP A 681 -15.30 36.22 26.89
CA ASP A 681 -13.99 36.59 27.41
C ASP A 681 -13.55 35.55 28.43
N VAL A 682 -12.28 35.14 28.33
CA VAL A 682 -11.62 34.16 29.19
C VAL A 682 -10.43 34.87 29.83
N PRO A 683 -10.64 35.57 30.96
CA PRO A 683 -9.55 36.20 31.68
C PRO A 683 -8.58 35.12 32.20
N VAL A 684 -7.28 35.41 32.11
CA VAL A 684 -6.23 34.55 32.65
C VAL A 684 -5.80 35.11 34.01
N ASP A 685 -5.70 34.24 35.01
CA ASP A 685 -5.16 34.60 36.33
C ASP A 685 -3.65 34.84 36.18
N ALA A 686 -3.22 36.07 36.45
CA ALA A 686 -1.83 36.48 36.31
C ALA A 686 -0.88 35.69 37.22
N ARG A 687 -1.35 35.20 38.37
CA ARG A 687 -0.57 34.36 39.28
C ARG A 687 -0.41 32.95 38.70
N ALA A 688 -1.50 32.32 38.26
CA ALA A 688 -1.45 30.99 37.64
C ALA A 688 -0.60 31.00 36.36
N ALA A 689 -0.76 32.01 35.50
CA ALA A 689 0.07 32.16 34.30
C ALA A 689 1.57 32.39 34.59
N THR A 690 1.90 32.98 35.74
CA THR A 690 3.29 33.16 36.18
C THR A 690 3.85 31.86 36.78
N GLU A 691 3.05 31.14 37.56
CA GLU A 691 3.42 29.85 38.18
C GLU A 691 3.65 28.76 37.10
N SER A 692 2.90 28.81 35.99
CA SER A 692 3.06 27.93 34.84
C SER A 692 3.95 28.52 33.71
N ALA A 693 4.67 29.63 33.96
CA ALA A 693 5.49 30.30 32.94
C ALA A 693 6.62 29.39 32.41
N GLY A 694 6.68 29.22 31.09
CA GLY A 694 7.64 28.31 30.43
C GLY A 694 7.09 26.92 30.10
N ALA A 695 5.82 26.64 30.41
CA ALA A 695 5.13 25.44 29.93
C ALA A 695 5.17 25.37 28.38
N PRO A 696 5.56 24.23 27.79
CA PRO A 696 5.67 24.08 26.34
C PRO A 696 4.32 24.07 25.63
N ARG A 697 3.20 23.88 26.36
CA ARG A 697 1.86 23.77 25.76
C ARG A 697 0.81 24.64 26.42
N ALA A 698 -0.07 25.22 25.60
CA ALA A 698 -1.28 25.91 26.00
C ALA A 698 -2.51 25.32 25.30
N LEU A 699 -3.56 25.01 26.06
CA LEU A 699 -4.76 24.33 25.58
C LEU A 699 -6.01 25.19 25.84
N LEU A 700 -6.88 25.32 24.84
CA LEU A 700 -8.22 25.88 24.97
C LEU A 700 -9.23 24.73 25.08
N ASN A 701 -9.95 24.65 26.20
CA ASN A 701 -10.94 23.61 26.45
C ASN A 701 -12.36 24.19 26.43
N LEU A 702 -13.24 23.54 25.67
CA LEU A 702 -14.68 23.77 25.68
C LEU A 702 -15.34 22.64 26.44
N GLU A 703 -16.06 22.99 27.49
CA GLU A 703 -16.57 22.03 28.47
C GLU A 703 -18.10 22.10 28.57
N ASP A 704 -18.69 20.95 28.87
CA ASP A 704 -20.12 20.78 29.05
C ASP A 704 -20.91 21.34 27.86
N ILE A 705 -20.49 20.93 26.67
CA ILE A 705 -21.21 21.22 25.43
C ILE A 705 -22.47 20.35 25.42
N VAL A 706 -23.63 21.00 25.33
CA VAL A 706 -24.95 20.34 25.35
C VAL A 706 -25.81 20.90 24.22
N ALA A 707 -26.49 20.00 23.52
CA ALA A 707 -27.56 20.29 22.57
C ALA A 707 -28.55 19.12 22.57
N ASP A 708 -29.82 19.40 22.27
CA ASP A 708 -30.86 18.37 22.20
C ASP A 708 -30.78 17.52 20.91
N ALA A 709 -30.19 18.09 19.86
CA ALA A 709 -29.91 17.46 18.57
C ALA A 709 -28.80 18.21 17.84
N ASN A 710 -28.19 17.58 16.83
CA ASN A 710 -27.23 18.21 15.93
C ASN A 710 -27.88 19.44 15.24
N PRO A 711 -27.29 20.65 15.36
CA PRO A 711 -27.83 21.86 14.75
C PRO A 711 -27.58 21.98 13.24
N GLU A 712 -27.01 20.95 12.60
CA GLU A 712 -26.68 20.90 11.16
C GLU A 712 -25.76 22.05 10.71
N LEU A 713 -24.87 22.45 11.60
CA LEU A 713 -23.84 23.46 11.38
C LEU A 713 -22.60 23.11 12.21
N VAL A 714 -21.49 23.77 11.91
CA VAL A 714 -20.29 23.75 12.75
C VAL A 714 -19.98 25.16 13.23
N TYR A 715 -19.28 25.28 14.36
CA TYR A 715 -18.72 26.57 14.77
C TYR A 715 -17.22 26.58 14.57
N GLU A 716 -16.75 27.51 13.75
CA GLU A 716 -15.33 27.88 13.73
C GLU A 716 -15.01 28.66 15.01
N VAL A 717 -13.95 28.25 15.68
CA VAL A 717 -13.47 28.88 16.91
C VAL A 717 -12.27 29.75 16.60
N PHE A 718 -12.30 30.95 17.15
CA PHE A 718 -11.23 31.93 17.02
C PHE A 718 -10.79 32.44 18.38
N VAL A 719 -9.50 32.70 18.52
CA VAL A 719 -8.92 33.36 19.69
C VAL A 719 -8.28 34.69 19.29
N ARG A 720 -8.36 35.67 20.20
CA ARG A 720 -7.62 36.94 20.13
C ARG A 720 -7.26 37.39 21.54
N PRO A 721 -6.20 38.20 21.72
CA PRO A 721 -5.88 38.75 23.03
C PRO A 721 -7.06 39.55 23.58
N LEU A 722 -7.33 39.41 24.88
CA LEU A 722 -8.40 40.15 25.55
C LEU A 722 -8.18 41.67 25.39
N GLY A 723 -9.21 42.39 24.94
CA GLY A 723 -9.12 43.83 24.65
C GLY A 723 -8.53 44.21 23.28
N ALA A 724 -8.01 43.27 22.48
CA ALA A 724 -7.47 43.56 21.14
C ALA A 724 -8.58 43.93 20.12
N PRO A 725 -8.29 44.74 19.08
CA PRO A 725 -9.24 45.05 18.01
C PRO A 725 -9.81 43.80 17.32
N ARG A 726 -11.08 43.83 16.91
CA ARG A 726 -11.78 42.68 16.30
C ARG A 726 -11.23 42.22 14.93
N ALA A 727 -10.30 42.95 14.32
CA ALA A 727 -9.93 42.76 12.92
C ALA A 727 -8.94 41.60 12.64
N VAL A 728 -8.31 40.98 13.64
CA VAL A 728 -7.34 39.88 13.43
C VAL A 728 -7.59 38.69 14.37
N PRO A 729 -8.65 37.89 14.15
CA PRO A 729 -8.88 36.66 14.91
C PRO A 729 -7.98 35.51 14.41
N HIS A 730 -7.38 34.73 15.31
CA HIS A 730 -6.63 33.51 15.00
C HIS A 730 -7.56 32.30 15.03
N TYR A 731 -7.68 31.57 13.93
CA TYR A 731 -8.49 30.36 13.83
C TYR A 731 -7.81 29.19 14.56
N VAL A 732 -8.54 28.51 15.46
CA VAL A 732 -7.99 27.38 16.23
C VAL A 732 -8.57 26.02 15.86
N GLY A 733 -9.76 25.99 15.24
CA GLY A 733 -10.42 24.75 14.82
C GLY A 733 -11.94 24.86 14.85
N ASN A 734 -12.61 23.72 14.71
CA ASN A 734 -14.07 23.62 14.71
C ASN A 734 -14.62 22.91 15.93
N VAL A 735 -15.86 23.24 16.26
CA VAL A 735 -16.76 22.45 17.09
C VAL A 735 -17.83 21.84 16.19
N SER A 736 -17.84 20.52 16.12
CA SER A 736 -18.91 19.72 15.52
C SER A 736 -19.77 19.08 16.61
N PHE A 737 -21.01 18.77 16.24
CA PHE A 737 -22.03 18.19 17.12
C PHE A 737 -22.45 16.80 16.67
N PHE A 738 -21.70 16.16 15.77
CA PHE A 738 -21.98 14.78 15.37
C PHE A 738 -21.90 13.84 16.58
N GLY A 739 -23.02 13.17 16.89
CA GLY A 739 -23.15 12.27 18.03
C GLY A 739 -23.49 12.95 19.37
N ILE A 740 -23.85 14.24 19.37
CA ILE A 740 -24.26 14.95 20.60
C ILE A 740 -25.47 14.31 21.28
N GLU A 741 -26.33 13.64 20.51
CA GLU A 741 -27.51 12.90 20.97
C GLU A 741 -27.17 11.74 21.91
N HIS A 742 -25.92 11.25 21.85
CA HIS A 742 -25.42 10.16 22.70
C HIS A 742 -24.65 10.66 23.93
N ASN A 743 -24.43 11.98 24.04
CA ASN A 743 -23.59 12.60 25.07
C ASN A 743 -24.39 13.37 26.15
N GLY A 744 -25.71 13.16 26.23
CA GLY A 744 -26.56 13.76 27.26
C GLY A 744 -26.33 13.19 28.66
N PRO A 745 -26.72 13.90 29.75
CA PRO A 745 -26.51 13.45 31.12
C PRO A 745 -27.39 12.22 31.41
N ARG A 746 -26.83 11.02 31.22
CA ARG A 746 -27.45 9.74 31.61
C ARG A 746 -26.49 8.98 32.53
N GLY A 747 -26.64 9.19 33.84
CA GLY A 747 -26.00 8.41 34.90
C GLY A 747 -24.52 8.75 35.15
N ASP A 748 -24.18 9.05 36.41
CA ASP A 748 -22.87 9.18 37.10
C ASP A 748 -21.62 9.75 36.37
N THR A 749 -21.72 10.22 35.13
CA THR A 749 -20.65 10.91 34.41
C THR A 749 -20.86 12.42 34.55
N PRO A 750 -20.03 13.14 35.32
CA PRO A 750 -20.39 14.49 35.80
C PRO A 750 -20.24 15.61 34.76
N HIS A 751 -19.85 15.32 33.51
CA HIS A 751 -19.43 16.34 32.54
C HIS A 751 -19.84 15.96 31.10
N GLY A 752 -20.42 16.91 30.35
CA GLY A 752 -20.93 16.71 28.98
C GLY A 752 -19.85 16.59 27.90
N PHE A 753 -20.22 16.73 26.62
CA PHE A 753 -19.28 16.70 25.49
C PHE A 753 -18.19 17.79 25.62
N ARG A 754 -16.96 17.48 25.22
CA ARG A 754 -15.80 18.37 25.37
C ARG A 754 -15.00 18.48 24.06
N ARG A 755 -14.38 19.65 23.84
CA ARG A 755 -13.41 19.85 22.74
C ARG A 755 -12.22 20.65 23.22
N THR A 756 -11.03 20.10 23.03
CA THR A 756 -9.76 20.75 23.35
C THR A 756 -9.05 21.15 22.06
N PHE A 757 -8.48 22.36 22.04
CA PHE A 757 -7.62 22.86 20.97
C PHE A 757 -6.23 23.19 21.53
N ASP A 758 -5.19 22.87 20.78
CA ASP A 758 -3.85 23.35 21.08
C ASP A 758 -3.68 24.78 20.54
N ILE A 759 -3.38 25.73 21.44
CA ILE A 759 -3.20 27.15 21.13
C ILE A 759 -1.78 27.64 21.43
N SER A 760 -0.82 26.71 21.55
CA SER A 760 0.56 27.00 21.96
C SER A 760 1.24 27.99 21.01
N ASP A 761 1.12 27.78 19.70
CA ASP A 761 1.70 28.68 18.69
C ASP A 761 1.13 30.10 18.79
N TRP A 762 -0.17 30.20 19.05
CA TRP A 762 -0.84 31.49 19.22
C TRP A 762 -0.35 32.21 20.47
N VAL A 763 -0.22 31.50 21.60
CA VAL A 763 0.32 32.05 22.87
C VAL A 763 1.77 32.49 22.67
N ALA A 764 2.61 31.64 22.05
CA ALA A 764 4.02 31.94 21.78
C ALA A 764 4.18 33.19 20.90
N ALA A 765 3.32 33.36 19.89
CA ALA A 765 3.33 34.53 19.02
C ALA A 765 3.02 35.86 19.73
N GLN A 766 2.45 35.84 20.94
CA GLN A 766 2.17 37.07 21.70
C GLN A 766 3.41 37.63 22.45
N GLY A 767 4.50 36.86 22.57
CA GLY A 767 5.76 37.31 23.18
C GLY A 767 5.74 37.60 24.70
N ALA A 768 4.58 37.46 25.37
CA ALA A 768 4.39 37.61 26.81
C ALA A 768 3.17 36.80 27.30
N ALA A 769 3.02 36.61 28.62
CA ALA A 769 1.83 35.98 29.21
C ALA A 769 0.57 36.75 28.79
N VAL A 770 -0.35 36.07 28.10
CA VAL A 770 -1.55 36.70 27.55
C VAL A 770 -2.49 37.03 28.73
N PRO A 771 -2.98 38.29 28.88
CA PRO A 771 -3.84 38.67 30.01
C PRO A 771 -5.22 37.99 30.00
N GLY A 772 -5.53 37.29 28.92
CA GLY A 772 -6.78 36.60 28.67
C GLY A 772 -6.99 36.43 27.16
N ALA A 773 -7.98 35.62 26.79
CA ALA A 773 -8.42 35.48 25.41
C ALA A 773 -9.87 35.91 25.27
N ALA A 774 -10.21 36.58 24.17
CA ALA A 774 -11.59 36.65 23.71
C ALA A 774 -11.82 35.53 22.69
N VAL A 775 -12.64 34.56 23.06
CA VAL A 775 -12.96 33.38 22.26
C VAL A 775 -14.24 33.64 21.49
N SER A 776 -14.17 33.56 20.16
CA SER A 776 -15.31 33.83 19.27
C SER A 776 -15.70 32.58 18.50
N PHE A 777 -17.00 32.34 18.40
CA PHE A 777 -17.62 31.23 17.69
C PHE A 777 -18.33 31.80 16.46
N ARG A 778 -17.99 31.33 15.26
CA ARG A 778 -18.63 31.72 14.01
C ARG A 778 -19.38 30.52 13.42
N PRO A 779 -20.72 30.58 13.28
CA PRO A 779 -21.46 29.49 12.68
C PRO A 779 -21.12 29.37 11.19
N VAL A 780 -21.00 28.13 10.74
CA VAL A 780 -20.83 27.77 9.34
C VAL A 780 -21.90 26.76 8.98
N ALA A 781 -22.75 27.12 8.01
CA ALA A 781 -23.86 26.31 7.54
C ALA A 781 -23.91 26.34 6.01
N LEU A 782 -24.40 25.25 5.40
CA LEU A 782 -24.55 25.11 3.95
C LEU A 782 -25.94 25.50 3.42
N ALA A 783 -26.86 25.87 4.31
CA ALA A 783 -28.13 26.50 4.00
C ALA A 783 -28.15 27.93 4.58
N ALA A 784 -28.71 28.89 3.84
CA ALA A 784 -29.10 30.15 4.45
C ALA A 784 -30.29 29.88 5.38
N PRO A 785 -30.35 30.44 6.60
CA PRO A 785 -31.59 30.43 7.37
C PRO A 785 -32.66 31.13 6.53
N GLU A 786 -33.72 30.42 6.13
CA GLU A 786 -34.86 31.05 5.47
C GLU A 786 -35.44 32.14 6.38
N GLN A 787 -35.61 33.34 5.83
CA GLN A 787 -36.47 34.34 6.45
C GLN A 787 -37.93 33.92 6.21
N ASP A 788 -38.68 33.92 7.31
CA ASP A 788 -40.12 33.63 7.45
C ASP A 788 -40.54 32.15 7.55
N GLY A 789 -40.36 31.57 8.75
CA GLY A 789 -41.23 30.50 9.28
C GLY A 789 -40.64 29.08 9.44
N GLU A 790 -39.82 28.89 10.49
CA GLU A 790 -39.21 27.65 11.07
C GLU A 790 -38.04 26.95 10.34
N PRO A 791 -37.08 26.28 11.05
CA PRO A 791 -37.00 26.02 12.49
C PRO A 791 -35.93 26.85 13.23
N ALA A 792 -36.08 27.01 14.54
CA ALA A 792 -35.00 27.51 15.39
C ALA A 792 -33.85 26.49 15.38
N VAL A 793 -32.63 26.93 15.02
CA VAL A 793 -31.42 26.13 15.21
C VAL A 793 -31.44 25.56 16.64
N PRO A 794 -31.33 24.24 16.84
CA PRO A 794 -31.31 23.64 18.17
C PRO A 794 -30.37 24.41 19.09
N PRO A 795 -30.80 24.81 20.29
CA PRO A 795 -29.98 25.60 21.18
C PRO A 795 -28.76 24.78 21.61
N VAL A 796 -27.57 25.26 21.25
CA VAL A 796 -26.30 24.72 21.73
C VAL A 796 -25.82 25.59 22.89
N ARG A 797 -25.39 24.96 23.97
CA ARG A 797 -24.77 25.64 25.11
C ARG A 797 -23.38 25.06 25.38
N VAL A 798 -22.39 25.94 25.53
CA VAL A 798 -21.07 25.61 26.09
C VAL A 798 -21.07 26.05 27.55
N GLY A 799 -20.95 25.10 28.47
CA GLY A 799 -21.00 25.37 29.91
C GLY A 799 -19.84 26.22 30.40
N ARG A 800 -18.62 25.95 29.91
CA ARG A 800 -17.41 26.71 30.27
C ARG A 800 -16.38 26.69 29.13
N VAL A 801 -15.65 27.80 28.99
CA VAL A 801 -14.47 27.91 28.14
C VAL A 801 -13.26 28.17 29.03
N SER A 802 -12.25 27.31 28.95
CA SER A 802 -11.09 27.32 29.85
C SER A 802 -9.78 27.35 29.08
N ILE A 803 -8.73 27.93 29.65
CA ILE A 803 -7.34 27.85 29.15
C ILE A 803 -6.51 27.11 30.19
N PHE A 804 -5.72 26.14 29.72
CA PHE A 804 -4.78 25.38 30.53
C PHE A 804 -3.36 25.50 30.00
N TYR A 805 -2.36 25.49 30.88
CA TYR A 805 -0.94 25.32 30.51
C TYR A 805 -0.45 23.94 30.97
N ALA A 806 0.25 23.22 30.08
CA ALA A 806 0.75 21.88 30.35
C ALA A 806 2.29 21.83 30.22
N GLN A 807 2.94 21.28 31.26
CA GLN A 807 4.40 21.12 31.38
C GLN A 807 4.93 19.98 30.53
#